data_AF-A0A3N5PX42-F1
#
_entry.id   AF-A0A3N5PX42-F1
#
_cell.length_a   1.000
_cell.length_b   1.000
_cell.length_c   1.000
_cell.angle_alpha   90.00
_cell.angle_beta   90.00
_cell.angle_gamma   90.00
#
_symmetry.space_group_name_H-M   'P 1'
#
loop_
_entity.id
_entity.type
_entity.pdbx_description
1 polymer ?
#
loop_
_entity_poly.entity_id
_entity_poly.type
_entity_poly.pdbx_seq_one_letter_code
_entity_poly.pdbx_strand_id
1 'polypeptide(L)'
;TWFDIEDTVSAFFLTRVNGEQHRRLTPFSTTTASAELTQLQLDRHVEIDTGYYSLGYANSGDLGDYNSDIVWLEGFYWDALNANSYERLTYRFPLSGAPNGSTTVTTFYNSTTDAVGLKPDTRGDLTLNGSESTFLESDGPGAFSLSINKQHGTNGVAGLFSVKLFATGNDSLRTNPRYFSEMLLDWIHVRSDIVPILDSGRLIANHGPLSANHQLVIHNARSSTGFWIDTVQGTWGRLWNAHEPNETYTTIRAGMSYRDRDWIRTPITMDTLRASAVFNDDIVSIENIYGIALVTPSQVVTGSVGSDMNDLVSAISGLTNDAPYAIFNTGVATPSSVRQALQQKGLSVPATKFWMMSGTVSHAGSVASSDTDPNLSTTSSTPNRNDVRFDVSTIVPASASTSTICYSDLDGVDRVAISRTRLGLRTQAVAQTDLIMVTHATHRQQAERLAAHRRTFNGIKVSVVDIDSVLEDFGYGQRSPEALRLYLAWYYNAAPKPKPATVLFVGNASWDPRLAIKGGNVGARRADQIPTYGRPSSDYYFGLLDDVNDKAVPELIVGRLPVLSEADGRAMVDKIIMSDTSVFRPWMRKWLYVGGGTEPEGLCDFYKYVTEDPFGSGFKVSDPPLCFDTTTLCRYEAPPNAGYIIKQQISNGLQWMNFIGH
;
A
#
# COMPACT_ATOMS: atom_id res chain seq x y z
N THR A 1 -20.54 -1.36 5.64
CA THR A 1 -19.10 -1.06 5.59
C THR A 1 -18.34 -2.32 5.26
N TRP A 2 -17.56 -2.31 4.18
CA TRP A 2 -16.62 -3.39 3.91
C TRP A 2 -15.37 -3.14 4.75
N PHE A 3 -14.75 -4.20 5.26
CA PHE A 3 -13.45 -4.08 5.89
C PHE A 3 -12.42 -4.03 4.76
N ASP A 4 -11.94 -2.83 4.43
CA ASP A 4 -10.83 -2.71 3.47
C ASP A 4 -9.50 -3.01 4.17
N ILE A 5 -8.79 -3.99 3.62
CA ILE A 5 -7.48 -4.42 4.11
C ILE A 5 -6.36 -3.46 3.67
N GLU A 6 -6.59 -2.70 2.60
CA GLU A 6 -5.65 -1.72 2.04
C GLU A 6 -5.78 -0.35 2.72
N ASP A 7 -6.86 -0.13 3.48
CA ASP A 7 -7.04 1.07 4.29
C ASP A 7 -5.86 1.27 5.25
N THR A 8 -5.20 2.41 5.05
CA THR A 8 -4.00 2.81 5.78
C THR A 8 -4.29 3.48 7.12
N VAL A 9 -5.52 3.93 7.37
CA VAL A 9 -5.89 4.81 8.48
C VAL A 9 -7.07 4.32 9.34
N SER A 10 -7.98 3.49 8.83
CA SER A 10 -9.10 3.01 9.66
C SER A 10 -8.65 2.07 10.76
N ALA A 11 -9.23 2.31 11.94
CA ALA A 11 -9.12 1.49 13.11
C ALA A 11 -10.53 1.10 13.58
N PHE A 12 -10.77 -0.20 13.75
CA PHE A 12 -12.04 -0.72 14.27
C PHE A 12 -11.88 -1.04 15.75
N PHE A 13 -12.85 -0.61 16.56
CA PHE A 13 -12.83 -0.80 18.01
C PHE A 13 -13.95 -1.73 18.45
N LEU A 14 -13.60 -2.70 19.30
CA LEU A 14 -14.56 -3.51 20.02
C LEU A 14 -14.85 -2.85 21.37
N THR A 15 -15.92 -2.09 21.46
CA THR A 15 -16.41 -1.54 22.74
C THR A 15 -17.37 -2.51 23.41
N ARG A 16 -17.11 -2.83 24.68
CA ARG A 16 -18.04 -3.61 25.50
C ARG A 16 -19.10 -2.68 26.10
N VAL A 17 -20.34 -2.80 25.66
CA VAL A 17 -21.49 -2.12 26.27
C VAL A 17 -21.90 -2.86 27.55
N ASN A 18 -22.00 -2.14 28.67
CA ASN A 18 -22.46 -2.73 29.93
C ASN A 18 -23.95 -3.05 29.87
N GLY A 19 -24.34 -4.25 30.29
CA GLY A 19 -25.75 -4.67 30.36
C GLY A 19 -26.26 -5.46 29.13
N GLU A 20 -25.50 -5.50 28.03
CA GLU A 20 -25.85 -6.28 26.85
C GLU A 20 -25.31 -7.71 26.90
N GLN A 21 -26.14 -8.67 26.48
CA GLN A 21 -25.68 -10.02 26.16
C GLN A 21 -24.95 -9.99 24.82
N HIS A 22 -23.65 -9.74 24.86
CA HIS A 22 -22.80 -9.81 23.68
C HIS A 22 -22.81 -11.23 23.11
N ARG A 23 -23.02 -11.34 21.79
CA ARG A 23 -22.94 -12.62 21.07
C ARG A 23 -21.51 -13.15 21.20
N ARG A 24 -21.30 -14.08 22.12
CA ARG A 24 -20.00 -14.75 22.27
C ARG A 24 -19.87 -15.78 21.17
N LEU A 25 -18.73 -15.78 20.49
CA LEU A 25 -18.39 -16.87 19.58
C LEU A 25 -18.38 -18.18 20.38
N THR A 26 -19.06 -19.19 19.86
CA THR A 26 -19.16 -20.51 20.50
C THR A 26 -18.18 -21.48 19.86
N PRO A 27 -17.46 -22.30 20.67
CA PRO A 27 -16.53 -23.26 20.11
C PRO A 27 -17.30 -24.35 19.36
N PHE A 28 -16.89 -24.62 18.11
CA PHE A 28 -17.35 -25.76 17.35
C PHE A 28 -16.56 -27.01 17.76
N SER A 29 -17.27 -28.08 18.11
CA SER A 29 -16.67 -29.26 18.79
C SER A 29 -16.81 -30.58 18.02
N THR A 30 -17.42 -30.57 16.84
CA THR A 30 -17.59 -31.80 16.04
C THR A 30 -16.28 -32.23 15.41
N THR A 31 -16.02 -33.55 15.39
CA THR A 31 -14.81 -34.15 14.81
C THR A 31 -15.08 -35.01 13.57
N THR A 32 -16.32 -35.08 13.11
CA THR A 32 -16.74 -35.85 11.93
C THR A 32 -17.25 -34.94 10.81
N ALA A 33 -16.90 -35.32 9.57
CA ALA A 33 -17.38 -34.72 8.34
C ALA A 33 -18.04 -35.78 7.45
N SER A 34 -19.02 -35.38 6.65
CA SER A 34 -19.75 -36.26 5.74
C SER A 34 -19.22 -36.21 4.30
N ALA A 35 -18.45 -35.18 3.96
CA ALA A 35 -17.87 -34.96 2.64
C ALA A 35 -16.68 -33.98 2.74
N GLU A 36 -15.96 -33.82 1.63
CA GLU A 36 -14.87 -32.85 1.49
C GLU A 36 -15.38 -31.58 0.80
N LEU A 37 -14.96 -30.41 1.29
CA LEU A 37 -15.16 -29.13 0.65
C LEU A 37 -13.84 -28.72 -0.02
N THR A 38 -13.79 -28.77 -1.34
CA THR A 38 -12.56 -28.52 -2.11
C THR A 38 -12.45 -27.11 -2.68
N GLN A 39 -13.52 -26.31 -2.56
CA GLN A 39 -13.61 -24.97 -3.13
C GLN A 39 -14.32 -24.03 -2.15
N LEU A 40 -13.89 -22.77 -2.15
CA LEU A 40 -14.53 -21.67 -1.43
C LEU A 40 -14.80 -20.54 -2.42
N GLN A 41 -15.55 -19.53 -1.99
CA GLN A 41 -15.80 -18.33 -2.77
C GLN A 41 -15.09 -17.13 -2.12
N LEU A 42 -14.07 -16.60 -2.79
CA LEU A 42 -13.50 -15.30 -2.49
C LEU A 42 -14.54 -14.21 -2.79
N ASP A 43 -14.74 -13.30 -1.85
CA ASP A 43 -15.58 -12.12 -2.01
C ASP A 43 -14.85 -10.93 -1.39
N ARG A 44 -14.04 -10.25 -2.20
CA ARG A 44 -13.12 -9.19 -1.75
C ARG A 44 -13.52 -7.85 -2.32
N HIS A 45 -13.93 -6.95 -1.46
CA HIS A 45 -14.12 -5.54 -1.77
C HIS A 45 -12.82 -4.79 -1.45
N VAL A 46 -12.36 -3.94 -2.37
CA VAL A 46 -11.13 -3.16 -2.27
C VAL A 46 -11.50 -1.72 -2.56
N GLU A 47 -11.34 -0.86 -1.57
CA GLU A 47 -11.44 0.58 -1.75
C GLU A 47 -10.00 1.08 -1.97
N ILE A 48 -9.78 1.92 -2.98
CA ILE A 48 -8.45 2.50 -3.28
C ILE A 48 -8.45 3.99 -2.93
N ASP A 49 -9.49 4.44 -2.23
CA ASP A 49 -9.54 5.76 -1.65
C ASP A 49 -8.51 5.87 -0.53
N THR A 50 -7.75 6.96 -0.54
CA THR A 50 -6.82 7.21 0.57
C THR A 50 -7.54 8.09 1.58
N GLY A 51 -7.78 7.53 2.76
CA GLY A 51 -8.66 8.11 3.77
C GLY A 51 -8.44 9.60 4.06
N TYR A 52 -9.55 10.32 4.02
CA TYR A 52 -9.75 11.56 4.77
C TYR A 52 -10.34 11.17 6.14
N TYR A 53 -9.85 11.79 7.21
CA TYR A 53 -10.50 11.71 8.53
C TYR A 53 -11.65 12.73 8.56
N SER A 54 -12.90 12.29 8.38
CA SER A 54 -14.10 13.11 8.61
C SER A 54 -14.66 12.82 10.02
N LEU A 55 -15.14 13.84 10.73
CA LEU A 55 -15.72 13.69 12.07
C LEU A 55 -17.21 13.32 12.04
N GLY A 56 -17.76 12.98 10.88
CA GLY A 56 -19.21 12.81 10.69
C GLY A 56 -19.95 14.15 10.74
N TYR A 57 -21.02 14.27 9.97
CA TYR A 57 -21.92 15.42 10.06
C TYR A 57 -22.87 15.20 11.23
N ALA A 58 -22.99 16.19 12.13
CA ALA A 58 -23.71 16.12 13.41
C ALA A 58 -25.24 15.88 13.33
N ASN A 59 -25.80 15.52 12.18
CA ASN A 59 -27.25 15.47 11.95
C ASN A 59 -27.82 14.09 11.57
N SER A 60 -27.01 13.04 11.43
CA SER A 60 -27.52 11.66 11.29
C SER A 60 -27.21 10.87 12.56
N GLY A 61 -28.11 10.96 13.53
CA GLY A 61 -28.10 10.06 14.68
C GLY A 61 -28.36 8.63 14.23
N ASP A 62 -27.36 7.76 14.33
CA ASP A 62 -27.41 6.65 15.28
C ASP A 62 -26.00 6.06 15.46
N LEU A 63 -25.56 5.99 16.71
CA LEU A 63 -24.31 5.40 17.15
C LEU A 63 -24.65 4.03 17.72
N GLY A 64 -24.51 2.95 16.94
CA GLY A 64 -24.61 1.60 17.49
C GLY A 64 -25.13 0.49 16.59
N ASP A 65 -25.86 0.80 15.52
CA ASP A 65 -26.36 -0.23 14.60
C ASP A 65 -25.49 -0.33 13.34
N TYR A 66 -25.00 -1.55 13.07
CA TYR A 66 -24.31 -1.95 11.84
C TYR A 66 -25.26 -1.94 10.63
N ASN A 67 -25.84 -0.78 10.32
CA ASN A 67 -26.56 -0.50 9.08
C ASN A 67 -26.17 0.91 8.64
N SER A 68 -25.05 1.01 7.93
CA SER A 68 -24.65 2.22 7.23
C SER A 68 -24.64 1.93 5.75
N ASP A 69 -25.78 2.15 5.11
CA ASP A 69 -25.94 1.99 3.66
C ASP A 69 -25.19 3.08 2.89
N ILE A 70 -24.69 4.13 3.57
CA ILE A 70 -23.75 5.13 3.05
C ILE A 70 -22.92 5.61 4.25
N VAL A 71 -21.66 5.20 4.35
CA VAL A 71 -20.75 5.75 5.37
C VAL A 71 -20.25 7.09 4.85
N TRP A 72 -20.61 8.20 5.51
CA TRP A 72 -20.02 9.52 5.27
C TRP A 72 -18.60 9.61 5.89
N LEU A 73 -17.72 8.69 5.46
CA LEU A 73 -16.28 8.60 5.69
C LEU A 73 -15.55 7.93 4.50
N GLU A 74 -16.26 7.66 3.40
CA GLU A 74 -15.66 7.38 2.08
C GLU A 74 -14.72 8.55 1.73
N GLY A 75 -13.45 8.25 1.47
CA GLY A 75 -12.41 9.25 1.27
C GLY A 75 -12.71 10.13 0.07
N PHE A 76 -12.65 11.45 0.24
CA PHE A 76 -12.73 12.42 -0.88
C PHE A 76 -11.58 12.29 -1.90
N TYR A 77 -10.64 11.36 -1.71
CA TYR A 77 -9.50 11.11 -2.59
C TYR A 77 -9.67 9.78 -3.32
N TRP A 78 -10.72 9.70 -4.14
CA TRP A 78 -10.83 8.73 -5.21
C TRP A 78 -9.58 8.77 -6.09
N ASP A 79 -9.17 7.63 -6.65
CA ASP A 79 -8.11 7.63 -7.66
C ASP A 79 -8.68 8.28 -8.93
N ALA A 80 -8.23 9.51 -9.21
CA ALA A 80 -8.71 10.32 -10.31
C ALA A 80 -7.93 9.97 -11.57
N LEU A 81 -8.61 9.39 -12.54
CA LEU A 81 -8.06 8.98 -13.81
C LEU A 81 -8.49 9.97 -14.89
N ASN A 82 -7.55 10.77 -15.36
CA ASN A 82 -7.74 11.73 -16.44
C ASN A 82 -7.56 11.04 -17.80
N ALA A 83 -8.65 11.00 -18.56
CA ALA A 83 -8.62 10.38 -19.87
C ALA A 83 -7.69 11.09 -20.83
N ASN A 84 -7.68 12.43 -20.85
CA ASN A 84 -6.83 13.24 -21.73
C ASN A 84 -5.33 12.95 -21.53
N SER A 85 -4.94 12.55 -20.31
CA SER A 85 -3.57 12.17 -19.93
C SER A 85 -3.23 10.69 -20.15
N TYR A 86 -4.16 9.89 -20.69
CA TYR A 86 -4.01 8.43 -20.87
C TYR A 86 -3.76 7.69 -19.55
N GLU A 87 -4.42 8.16 -18.49
CA GLU A 87 -4.28 7.57 -17.17
C GLU A 87 -5.07 6.26 -17.04
N ARG A 88 -4.55 5.39 -16.18
CA ARG A 88 -5.12 4.09 -15.86
C ARG A 88 -4.71 3.68 -14.47
N LEU A 89 -5.58 2.92 -13.81
CA LEU A 89 -5.21 2.15 -12.63
C LEU A 89 -4.71 0.76 -13.04
N THR A 90 -3.74 0.23 -12.29
CA THR A 90 -3.39 -1.19 -12.32
C THR A 90 -3.42 -1.76 -10.90
N TYR A 91 -4.39 -2.64 -10.62
CA TYR A 91 -4.49 -3.37 -9.35
C TYR A 91 -4.06 -4.83 -9.56
N ARG A 92 -3.16 -5.33 -8.72
CA ARG A 92 -2.62 -6.69 -8.83
C ARG A 92 -2.83 -7.47 -7.54
N PHE A 93 -3.23 -8.73 -7.67
CA PHE A 93 -3.45 -9.63 -6.54
C PHE A 93 -3.15 -11.08 -6.92
N PRO A 94 -2.59 -11.90 -6.01
CA PRO A 94 -2.48 -13.33 -6.26
C PRO A 94 -3.87 -13.97 -6.24
N LEU A 95 -4.12 -14.92 -7.14
CA LEU A 95 -5.35 -15.71 -7.16
C LEU A 95 -5.02 -17.18 -7.36
N SER A 96 -5.84 -18.06 -6.78
CA SER A 96 -5.87 -19.49 -7.04
C SER A 96 -7.30 -19.93 -7.28
N GLY A 97 -7.79 -19.59 -8.47
CA GLY A 97 -9.13 -19.91 -8.90
C GLY A 97 -9.31 -21.42 -9.05
N ALA A 98 -10.42 -21.92 -8.53
CA ALA A 98 -10.72 -23.34 -8.51
C ALA A 98 -10.98 -23.90 -9.92
N PRO A 99 -10.66 -25.18 -10.19
CA PRO A 99 -11.05 -25.87 -11.42
C PRO A 99 -12.53 -25.70 -11.76
N ASN A 100 -12.82 -25.35 -13.02
CA ASN A 100 -14.18 -25.13 -13.54
C ASN A 100 -15.00 -24.05 -12.80
N GLY A 101 -14.36 -23.22 -11.99
CA GLY A 101 -14.99 -22.06 -11.34
C GLY A 101 -15.00 -20.83 -12.24
N SER A 102 -15.22 -19.67 -11.64
CA SER A 102 -15.14 -18.38 -12.34
C SER A 102 -14.58 -17.27 -11.45
N THR A 103 -14.07 -16.22 -12.10
CA THR A 103 -13.67 -14.95 -11.48
C THR A 103 -14.48 -13.83 -12.09
N THR A 104 -15.11 -13.00 -11.27
CA THR A 104 -15.73 -11.74 -11.68
C THR A 104 -15.02 -10.59 -10.99
N VAL A 105 -14.61 -9.59 -11.77
CA VAL A 105 -14.10 -8.32 -11.25
C VAL A 105 -15.08 -7.23 -11.64
N THR A 106 -15.55 -6.47 -10.67
CA THR A 106 -16.41 -5.30 -10.86
C THR A 106 -15.70 -4.07 -10.34
N THR A 107 -15.73 -2.97 -11.07
CA THR A 107 -15.23 -1.67 -10.63
C THR A 107 -16.36 -0.67 -10.63
N PHE A 108 -16.42 0.19 -9.61
CA PHE A 108 -17.32 1.32 -9.56
C PHE A 108 -16.54 2.63 -9.63
N TYR A 109 -17.02 3.55 -10.46
CA TYR A 109 -16.41 4.86 -10.60
C TYR A 109 -17.48 5.92 -10.85
N ASN A 110 -17.18 7.15 -10.48
CA ASN A 110 -17.98 8.31 -10.83
C ASN A 110 -17.35 9.07 -12.00
N SER A 111 -18.14 9.49 -12.97
CA SER A 111 -17.74 10.57 -13.89
C SER A 111 -18.09 11.91 -13.25
N THR A 112 -17.17 12.87 -13.31
CA THR A 112 -17.39 14.27 -12.91
C THR A 112 -17.63 15.20 -14.09
N THR A 113 -17.57 14.65 -15.30
CA THR A 113 -17.52 15.43 -16.53
C THR A 113 -18.93 15.73 -17.04
N ASP A 114 -19.20 16.98 -17.41
CA ASP A 114 -20.35 17.34 -18.25
C ASP A 114 -19.90 18.15 -19.47
N ALA A 115 -19.47 17.45 -20.52
CA ALA A 115 -19.07 18.11 -21.76
C ALA A 115 -20.33 18.42 -22.61
N VAL A 116 -20.96 19.56 -22.32
CA VAL A 116 -22.20 20.01 -23.01
C VAL A 116 -22.01 20.04 -24.52
N GLY A 117 -22.78 19.21 -25.24
CA GLY A 117 -22.73 19.07 -26.69
C GLY A 117 -21.60 18.18 -27.24
N LEU A 118 -20.82 17.52 -26.38
CA LEU A 118 -19.71 16.63 -26.74
C LEU A 118 -19.92 15.25 -26.12
N LYS A 119 -20.86 14.47 -26.68
CA LYS A 119 -21.31 13.17 -26.12
C LYS A 119 -20.95 11.99 -27.06
N PRO A 120 -20.61 10.78 -26.56
CA PRO A 120 -20.34 10.49 -25.16
C PRO A 120 -19.11 11.20 -24.64
N ASP A 121 -19.21 11.75 -23.42
CA ASP A 121 -18.12 12.53 -22.84
C ASP A 121 -17.17 11.68 -22.00
N THR A 122 -17.61 10.51 -21.56
CA THR A 122 -16.80 9.61 -20.73
C THR A 122 -16.81 8.19 -21.29
N ARG A 123 -15.67 7.50 -21.17
CA ARG A 123 -15.54 6.08 -21.46
C ARG A 123 -14.53 5.43 -20.51
N GLY A 124 -14.96 4.36 -19.84
CA GLY A 124 -14.07 3.49 -19.07
C GLY A 124 -13.89 2.14 -19.76
N ASP A 125 -12.69 1.59 -19.72
CA ASP A 125 -12.40 0.21 -20.19
C ASP A 125 -11.77 -0.60 -19.05
N LEU A 126 -12.30 -1.80 -18.79
CA LEU A 126 -11.82 -2.73 -17.76
C LEU A 126 -11.25 -3.99 -18.42
N THR A 127 -10.05 -4.40 -18.00
CA THR A 127 -9.40 -5.65 -18.48
C THR A 127 -8.91 -6.50 -17.31
N LEU A 128 -8.84 -7.81 -17.53
CA LEU A 128 -8.33 -8.80 -16.57
C LEU A 128 -7.30 -9.71 -17.24
N ASN A 129 -6.04 -9.64 -16.82
CA ASN A 129 -4.94 -10.45 -17.35
C ASN A 129 -4.80 -10.40 -18.88
N GLY A 130 -4.83 -9.20 -19.46
CA GLY A 130 -4.67 -9.00 -20.91
C GLY A 130 -5.83 -9.53 -21.74
N SER A 131 -6.98 -9.86 -21.13
CA SER A 131 -8.22 -10.16 -21.85
C SER A 131 -8.67 -8.97 -22.70
N GLU A 132 -9.61 -9.23 -23.62
CA GLU A 132 -10.39 -8.14 -24.22
C GLU A 132 -11.08 -7.30 -23.12
N SER A 133 -11.23 -5.99 -23.36
CA SER A 133 -11.89 -5.12 -22.40
C SER A 133 -13.41 -5.26 -22.45
N THR A 134 -14.02 -5.08 -21.30
CA THR A 134 -15.40 -4.60 -21.21
C THR A 134 -15.37 -3.09 -21.04
N PHE A 135 -16.26 -2.37 -21.72
CA PHE A 135 -16.26 -0.90 -21.68
C PHE A 135 -17.67 -0.34 -21.53
N LEU A 136 -17.72 0.90 -21.05
CA LEU A 136 -18.95 1.66 -20.85
C LEU A 136 -18.69 3.10 -21.28
N GLU A 137 -19.54 3.60 -22.17
CA GLU A 137 -19.61 5.00 -22.56
C GLU A 137 -20.77 5.65 -21.81
N SER A 138 -20.56 6.87 -21.31
CA SER A 138 -21.56 7.60 -20.54
C SER A 138 -21.54 9.10 -20.82
N ASP A 139 -22.64 9.75 -20.43
CA ASP A 139 -22.91 11.17 -20.63
C ASP A 139 -23.11 11.87 -19.29
N GLY A 140 -22.34 12.93 -19.05
CA GLY A 140 -22.54 13.76 -17.86
C GLY A 140 -22.05 13.09 -16.57
N PRO A 141 -22.16 13.81 -15.44
CA PRO A 141 -21.72 13.30 -14.16
C PRO A 141 -22.65 12.19 -13.68
N GLY A 142 -22.08 11.15 -13.08
CA GLY A 142 -22.86 10.02 -12.59
C GLY A 142 -22.00 8.86 -12.10
N ALA A 143 -22.66 7.93 -11.41
CA ALA A 143 -22.08 6.69 -10.91
C ALA A 143 -22.22 5.56 -11.92
N PHE A 144 -21.14 4.81 -12.13
CA PHE A 144 -21.06 3.76 -13.13
C PHE A 144 -20.37 2.51 -12.60
N SER A 145 -20.67 1.37 -13.20
CA SER A 145 -20.00 0.10 -12.89
C SER A 145 -19.62 -0.65 -14.15
N LEU A 146 -18.41 -1.22 -14.15
CA LEU A 146 -17.89 -2.09 -15.18
C LEU A 146 -17.59 -3.46 -14.58
N SER A 147 -18.00 -4.53 -15.24
CA SER A 147 -17.73 -5.90 -14.78
C SER A 147 -17.11 -6.73 -15.88
N ILE A 148 -16.14 -7.56 -15.52
CA ILE A 148 -15.55 -8.55 -16.41
C ILE A 148 -15.56 -9.92 -15.72
N ASN A 149 -16.01 -10.95 -16.45
CA ASN A 149 -16.06 -12.33 -15.98
C ASN A 149 -15.08 -13.20 -16.76
N LYS A 150 -14.35 -14.06 -16.05
CA LYS A 150 -13.44 -15.06 -16.61
C LYS A 150 -13.77 -16.43 -16.07
N GLN A 151 -14.16 -17.34 -16.96
CA GLN A 151 -14.34 -18.75 -16.63
C GLN A 151 -12.98 -19.43 -16.43
N HIS A 152 -12.90 -20.34 -15.47
CA HIS A 152 -11.70 -21.12 -15.21
C HIS A 152 -11.70 -22.38 -16.07
N GLY A 153 -10.52 -22.80 -16.53
CA GLY A 153 -10.35 -24.09 -17.18
C GLY A 153 -10.39 -25.25 -16.18
N THR A 154 -10.17 -26.47 -16.68
CA THR A 154 -10.10 -27.70 -15.88
C THR A 154 -8.97 -27.70 -14.85
N ASN A 155 -7.96 -26.84 -15.02
CA ASN A 155 -6.84 -26.69 -14.09
C ASN A 155 -7.00 -25.46 -13.17
N GLY A 156 -8.13 -24.75 -13.25
CA GLY A 156 -8.33 -23.50 -12.54
C GLY A 156 -7.60 -22.32 -13.20
N VAL A 157 -7.37 -21.27 -12.43
CA VAL A 157 -6.50 -20.15 -12.80
C VAL A 157 -5.58 -19.80 -11.63
N ALA A 158 -4.33 -19.43 -11.89
CA ALA A 158 -3.37 -19.21 -10.81
C ALA A 158 -2.34 -18.12 -11.16
N GLY A 159 -1.64 -17.65 -10.14
CA GLY A 159 -0.56 -16.65 -10.27
C GLY A 159 -1.01 -15.24 -9.90
N LEU A 160 -0.30 -14.24 -10.43
CA LEU A 160 -0.55 -12.82 -10.19
C LEU A 160 -1.54 -12.29 -11.22
N PHE A 161 -2.74 -11.95 -10.75
CA PHE A 161 -3.76 -11.30 -11.55
C PHE A 161 -3.52 -9.80 -11.61
N SER A 162 -3.94 -9.19 -12.72
CA SER A 162 -3.79 -7.78 -13.04
C SER A 162 -5.10 -7.26 -13.60
N VAL A 163 -5.73 -6.38 -12.84
CA VAL A 163 -6.91 -5.61 -13.22
C VAL A 163 -6.42 -4.26 -13.71
N LYS A 164 -6.84 -3.86 -14.91
CA LYS A 164 -6.58 -2.50 -15.39
C LYS A 164 -7.89 -1.81 -15.74
N LEU A 165 -8.09 -0.64 -15.14
CA LEU A 165 -9.15 0.30 -15.48
C LEU A 165 -8.51 1.48 -16.23
N PHE A 166 -8.91 1.68 -17.48
CA PHE A 166 -8.43 2.77 -18.32
C PHE A 166 -9.48 3.86 -18.38
N ALA A 167 -9.08 5.11 -18.12
CA ALA A 167 -9.89 6.27 -18.48
C ALA A 167 -9.68 6.57 -19.97
N THR A 168 -10.48 5.91 -20.80
CA THR A 168 -10.30 6.02 -22.25
C THR A 168 -10.89 7.30 -22.79
N GLY A 169 -11.99 7.81 -22.22
CA GLY A 169 -12.71 8.94 -22.79
C GLY A 169 -13.10 8.72 -24.26
N ASN A 170 -13.46 9.79 -24.95
CA ASN A 170 -13.81 9.78 -26.35
C ASN A 170 -12.68 10.39 -27.18
N ASP A 171 -11.95 9.51 -27.88
CA ASP A 171 -10.78 9.93 -28.66
C ASP A 171 -11.09 10.96 -29.74
N SER A 172 -12.28 10.92 -30.31
CA SER A 172 -12.71 11.89 -31.34
C SER A 172 -12.85 13.30 -30.77
N LEU A 173 -13.01 13.43 -29.44
CA LEU A 173 -13.19 14.70 -28.75
C LEU A 173 -11.89 15.22 -28.13
N ARG A 174 -10.83 14.41 -28.01
CA ARG A 174 -9.57 14.78 -27.33
C ARG A 174 -8.86 16.00 -27.90
N THR A 175 -9.00 16.28 -29.20
CA THR A 175 -8.40 17.47 -29.82
C THR A 175 -9.21 18.74 -29.57
N ASN A 176 -10.42 18.61 -29.00
CA ASN A 176 -11.24 19.75 -28.64
C ASN A 176 -10.71 20.35 -27.32
N PRO A 177 -10.32 21.64 -27.28
CA PRO A 177 -9.78 22.27 -26.07
C PRO A 177 -10.81 22.38 -24.92
N ARG A 178 -12.10 22.13 -25.21
CA ARG A 178 -13.17 22.09 -24.20
C ARG A 178 -13.52 20.67 -23.74
N TYR A 179 -12.87 19.65 -24.30
CA TYR A 179 -13.10 18.27 -23.90
C TYR A 179 -12.21 17.90 -22.72
N PHE A 180 -12.85 17.45 -21.65
CA PHE A 180 -12.25 16.89 -20.45
C PHE A 180 -13.01 15.61 -20.15
N SER A 181 -12.35 14.59 -19.62
CA SER A 181 -13.01 13.39 -19.11
C SER A 181 -12.21 12.83 -17.95
N GLU A 182 -12.86 12.76 -16.80
CA GLU A 182 -12.28 12.30 -15.55
C GLU A 182 -13.17 11.22 -14.94
N MET A 183 -12.53 10.11 -14.57
CA MET A 183 -13.16 9.01 -13.85
C MET A 183 -12.56 8.97 -12.46
N LEU A 184 -13.42 8.99 -11.45
CA LEU A 184 -13.02 8.88 -10.06
C LEU A 184 -13.36 7.48 -9.57
N LEU A 185 -12.34 6.63 -9.42
CA LEU A 185 -12.53 5.26 -8.95
C LEU A 185 -12.86 5.26 -7.46
N ASP A 186 -13.91 4.52 -7.13
CA ASP A 186 -14.36 4.29 -5.77
C ASP A 186 -13.82 2.94 -5.25
N TRP A 187 -14.29 1.84 -5.85
CA TRP A 187 -13.93 0.48 -5.42
C TRP A 187 -13.75 -0.52 -6.55
N ILE A 188 -13.02 -1.58 -6.23
CA ILE A 188 -12.85 -2.81 -7.01
C ILE A 188 -13.36 -3.99 -6.18
N HIS A 189 -14.25 -4.77 -6.75
CA HIS A 189 -14.82 -5.97 -6.15
C HIS A 189 -14.39 -7.20 -6.93
N VAL A 190 -13.71 -8.13 -6.26
CA VAL A 190 -13.29 -9.42 -6.82
C VAL A 190 -14.10 -10.55 -6.19
N ARG A 191 -14.87 -11.27 -7.00
CA ARG A 191 -15.52 -12.53 -6.63
C ARG A 191 -14.90 -13.67 -7.40
N SER A 192 -14.47 -14.73 -6.72
CA SER A 192 -13.88 -15.89 -7.40
C SER A 192 -14.15 -17.18 -6.66
N ASP A 193 -14.42 -18.25 -7.41
CA ASP A 193 -14.30 -19.61 -6.85
C ASP A 193 -12.82 -19.92 -6.70
N ILE A 194 -12.37 -20.34 -5.52
CA ILE A 194 -10.95 -20.48 -5.17
C ILE A 194 -10.64 -21.83 -4.53
N VAL A 195 -9.38 -22.25 -4.70
CA VAL A 195 -8.77 -23.30 -3.88
C VAL A 195 -8.42 -22.71 -2.50
N PRO A 196 -8.69 -23.41 -1.39
CA PRO A 196 -8.40 -22.91 -0.04
C PRO A 196 -6.89 -22.82 0.21
N ILE A 197 -6.32 -21.62 0.05
CA ILE A 197 -4.90 -21.34 0.27
C ILE A 197 -4.79 -20.12 1.16
N LEU A 198 -3.99 -20.20 2.22
CA LEU A 198 -3.69 -19.04 3.06
C LEU A 198 -2.72 -18.11 2.32
N ASP A 199 -3.06 -16.83 2.27
CA ASP A 199 -2.16 -15.76 1.84
C ASP A 199 -1.64 -15.05 3.08
N SER A 200 -0.33 -15.12 3.28
CA SER A 200 0.30 -14.62 4.49
C SER A 200 -0.31 -15.14 5.81
N GLY A 201 -0.71 -16.41 5.81
CA GLY A 201 -1.30 -17.09 6.97
C GLY A 201 -2.76 -16.77 7.22
N ARG A 202 -3.46 -16.07 6.30
CA ARG A 202 -4.88 -15.69 6.43
C ARG A 202 -5.67 -16.05 5.17
N LEU A 203 -6.97 -16.33 5.33
CA LEU A 203 -7.93 -16.45 4.25
C LEU A 203 -9.31 -16.00 4.74
N ILE A 204 -9.97 -15.12 3.99
CA ILE A 204 -11.38 -14.79 4.21
C ILE A 204 -12.13 -15.23 2.97
N ALA A 205 -13.08 -16.14 3.14
CA ALA A 205 -13.85 -16.69 2.04
C ALA A 205 -15.22 -17.16 2.51
N ASN A 206 -16.12 -17.31 1.56
CA ASN A 206 -17.47 -17.80 1.77
C ASN A 206 -17.57 -19.28 1.38
N HIS A 207 -18.51 -19.99 1.98
CA HIS A 207 -19.06 -21.22 1.40
C HIS A 207 -20.58 -21.08 1.26
N GLY A 208 -21.15 -21.70 0.23
CA GLY A 208 -22.60 -21.78 0.07
C GLY A 208 -23.26 -22.66 1.15
N PRO A 209 -24.60 -22.80 1.14
CA PRO A 209 -25.30 -23.68 2.07
C PRO A 209 -24.75 -25.11 2.05
N LEU A 210 -24.53 -25.68 3.24
CA LEU A 210 -24.04 -27.05 3.44
C LEU A 210 -25.05 -27.85 4.24
N SER A 211 -25.54 -28.96 3.67
CA SER A 211 -26.51 -29.85 4.33
C SER A 211 -25.91 -30.69 5.47
N ALA A 212 -24.58 -30.78 5.54
CA ALA A 212 -23.83 -31.52 6.54
C ALA A 212 -22.45 -30.88 6.79
N ASN A 213 -21.74 -31.33 7.82
CA ASN A 213 -20.38 -30.89 8.09
C ASN A 213 -19.43 -31.39 6.99
N HIS A 214 -18.49 -30.56 6.56
CA HIS A 214 -17.49 -30.91 5.55
C HIS A 214 -16.08 -30.78 6.10
N GLN A 215 -15.17 -31.65 5.67
CA GLN A 215 -13.73 -31.48 5.91
C GLN A 215 -13.18 -30.49 4.88
N LEU A 216 -12.34 -29.57 5.33
CA LEU A 216 -11.66 -28.61 4.49
C LEU A 216 -10.16 -28.71 4.75
N VAL A 217 -9.39 -28.94 3.69
CA VAL A 217 -7.92 -28.82 3.71
C VAL A 217 -7.55 -27.44 3.16
N ILE A 218 -6.69 -26.74 3.88
CA ILE A 218 -6.22 -25.40 3.55
C ILE A 218 -4.69 -25.45 3.43
N HIS A 219 -4.16 -24.97 2.31
CA HIS A 219 -2.74 -25.03 2.01
C HIS A 219 -2.00 -23.76 2.44
N ASN A 220 -0.66 -23.82 2.45
CA ASN A 220 0.25 -22.69 2.68
C ASN A 220 0.19 -22.07 4.09
N ALA A 221 -0.14 -22.85 5.13
CA ALA A 221 -0.06 -22.35 6.50
C ALA A 221 1.39 -22.23 6.98
N ARG A 222 1.73 -21.15 7.68
CA ARG A 222 3.04 -20.90 8.31
C ARG A 222 3.20 -21.62 9.65
N SER A 223 2.08 -21.92 10.28
CA SER A 223 1.98 -22.75 11.48
C SER A 223 1.11 -23.97 11.20
N SER A 224 1.43 -25.11 11.82
CA SER A 224 0.63 -26.34 11.74
C SER A 224 -0.69 -26.27 12.52
N THR A 225 -1.00 -25.11 13.11
CA THR A 225 -2.20 -24.87 13.90
C THR A 225 -2.72 -23.45 13.70
N GLY A 226 -3.98 -23.23 14.02
CA GLY A 226 -4.64 -21.94 13.84
C GLY A 226 -6.09 -21.96 14.29
N PHE A 227 -6.84 -20.98 13.83
CA PHE A 227 -8.26 -20.82 14.13
C PHE A 227 -9.05 -20.42 12.89
N TRP A 228 -10.35 -20.70 12.93
CA TRP A 228 -11.31 -20.13 12.02
C TRP A 228 -12.51 -19.57 12.80
N ILE A 229 -13.17 -18.56 12.23
CA ILE A 229 -14.38 -17.94 12.76
C ILE A 229 -15.43 -17.90 11.64
N ASP A 230 -16.61 -18.46 11.90
CA ASP A 230 -17.80 -18.27 11.06
C ASP A 230 -18.59 -17.09 11.65
N THR A 231 -18.63 -16.00 10.89
CA THR A 231 -19.23 -14.73 11.33
C THR A 231 -20.76 -14.75 11.28
N VAL A 232 -21.35 -15.66 10.49
CA VAL A 232 -22.81 -15.79 10.33
C VAL A 232 -23.39 -16.63 11.47
N GLN A 233 -22.78 -17.78 11.72
CA GLN A 233 -23.21 -18.69 12.78
C GLN A 233 -22.73 -18.24 14.17
N GLY A 234 -21.65 -17.44 14.24
CA GLY A 234 -21.05 -17.03 15.51
C GLY A 234 -20.33 -18.19 16.19
N THR A 235 -19.64 -19.01 15.40
CA THR A 235 -18.88 -20.17 15.87
C THR A 235 -17.41 -20.00 15.51
N TRP A 236 -16.53 -20.70 16.25
CA TRP A 236 -15.12 -20.75 15.94
C TRP A 236 -14.57 -22.15 16.15
N GLY A 237 -13.53 -22.52 15.42
CA GLY A 237 -12.86 -23.80 15.58
C GLY A 237 -11.35 -23.68 15.42
N ARG A 238 -10.67 -24.81 15.58
CA ARG A 238 -9.21 -24.90 15.44
C ARG A 238 -8.85 -25.48 14.08
N LEU A 239 -7.72 -25.04 13.55
CA LEU A 239 -7.01 -25.70 12.47
C LEU A 239 -6.00 -26.67 13.08
N TRP A 240 -5.84 -27.84 12.48
CA TRP A 240 -4.83 -28.83 12.87
C TRP A 240 -4.04 -29.28 11.66
N ASN A 241 -2.86 -29.86 11.87
CA ASN A 241 -2.05 -30.39 10.78
C ASN A 241 -2.86 -31.44 9.99
N ALA A 242 -2.95 -31.29 8.68
CA ALA A 242 -3.64 -32.25 7.82
C ALA A 242 -2.86 -33.56 7.69
N HIS A 243 -1.54 -33.52 7.93
CA HIS A 243 -0.62 -34.62 7.71
C HIS A 243 0.27 -34.89 8.95
N GLU A 244 1.32 -35.69 8.79
CA GLU A 244 2.23 -36.04 9.90
C GLU A 244 2.97 -34.80 10.46
N PRO A 245 3.35 -34.77 11.77
CA PRO A 245 3.85 -33.55 12.44
C PRO A 245 5.06 -32.86 11.82
N ASN A 246 5.86 -33.58 11.02
CA ASN A 246 7.09 -33.09 10.41
C ASN A 246 6.98 -32.94 8.88
N GLU A 247 5.79 -33.14 8.31
CA GLU A 247 5.58 -32.96 6.87
C GLU A 247 5.36 -31.50 6.56
N THR A 248 6.25 -30.98 5.74
CA THR A 248 6.24 -29.60 5.25
C THR A 248 6.07 -29.60 3.74
N TYR A 249 5.46 -28.53 3.23
CA TYR A 249 5.05 -28.40 1.85
C TYR A 249 5.57 -27.09 1.27
N THR A 250 5.60 -27.01 -0.06
CA THR A 250 5.68 -25.75 -0.78
C THR A 250 4.44 -25.64 -1.65
N THR A 251 3.71 -24.54 -1.47
CA THR A 251 2.57 -24.20 -2.33
C THR A 251 3.07 -23.36 -3.50
N ILE A 252 2.81 -23.78 -4.73
CA ILE A 252 3.22 -23.05 -5.94
C ILE A 252 2.00 -22.76 -6.79
N ARG A 253 1.77 -21.47 -7.05
CA ARG A 253 0.65 -20.95 -7.84
C ARG A 253 1.21 -20.23 -9.04
N ALA A 254 1.16 -20.85 -10.21
CA ALA A 254 1.79 -20.33 -11.40
C ALA A 254 0.78 -20.11 -12.52
N GLY A 255 0.96 -19.03 -13.26
CA GLY A 255 0.12 -18.69 -14.41
C GLY A 255 0.90 -18.05 -15.53
N MET A 256 0.50 -18.34 -16.76
CA MET A 256 0.99 -17.74 -17.99
C MET A 256 -0.20 -17.16 -18.75
N SER A 257 -0.06 -15.96 -19.29
CA SER A 257 -1.10 -15.30 -20.08
C SER A 257 -0.48 -14.37 -21.11
N TYR A 258 -1.30 -13.82 -22.01
CA TYR A 258 -0.87 -12.68 -22.81
C TYR A 258 -0.44 -11.52 -21.91
N ARG A 259 0.55 -10.75 -22.37
CA ARG A 259 0.95 -9.50 -21.72
C ARG A 259 -0.23 -8.52 -21.72
N ASP A 260 -0.41 -7.80 -20.62
CA ASP A 260 -1.44 -6.77 -20.56
C ASP A 260 -1.17 -5.68 -21.59
N ARG A 261 -2.24 -5.15 -22.20
CA ARG A 261 -2.14 -3.97 -23.06
C ARG A 261 -1.56 -2.77 -22.31
N ASP A 262 -0.70 -2.01 -22.97
CA ASP A 262 -0.21 -0.72 -22.46
C ASP A 262 -1.31 0.36 -22.57
N TRP A 263 -2.12 0.29 -23.64
CA TRP A 263 -3.34 1.08 -23.84
C TRP A 263 -4.39 0.30 -24.62
N ILE A 264 -5.66 0.65 -24.50
CA ILE A 264 -6.75 -0.20 -25.01
C ILE A 264 -6.74 -0.40 -26.54
N ARG A 265 -6.22 0.58 -27.27
CA ARG A 265 -6.09 0.53 -28.73
C ARG A 265 -4.79 -0.08 -29.22
N THR A 266 -3.83 -0.35 -28.33
CA THR A 266 -2.64 -1.11 -28.69
C THR A 266 -3.07 -2.55 -29.01
N PRO A 267 -2.82 -3.06 -30.22
CA PRO A 267 -3.12 -4.45 -30.55
C PRO A 267 -2.49 -5.38 -29.53
N ILE A 268 -3.15 -6.50 -29.24
CA ILE A 268 -2.52 -7.55 -28.43
C ILE A 268 -1.35 -8.07 -29.26
N THR A 269 -0.14 -7.76 -28.82
CA THR A 269 1.09 -8.34 -29.36
C THR A 269 1.12 -9.80 -28.93
N MET A 270 0.60 -10.68 -29.79
CA MET A 270 0.51 -12.14 -29.57
C MET A 270 1.89 -12.81 -29.45
N ASP A 271 2.96 -12.06 -29.71
CA ASP A 271 4.36 -12.46 -29.65
C ASP A 271 4.98 -12.32 -28.24
N THR A 272 4.30 -11.66 -27.29
CA THR A 272 4.82 -11.52 -25.92
C THR A 272 3.84 -12.05 -24.88
N LEU A 273 4.30 -13.02 -24.09
CA LEU A 273 3.57 -13.52 -22.92
C LEU A 273 4.14 -12.93 -21.64
N ARG A 274 3.32 -12.96 -20.59
CA ARG A 274 3.77 -12.78 -19.22
C ARG A 274 3.58 -14.08 -18.46
N ALA A 275 4.37 -14.27 -17.43
CA ALA A 275 4.16 -15.34 -16.47
C ALA A 275 4.35 -14.85 -15.04
N SER A 276 3.80 -15.60 -14.12
CA SER A 276 4.03 -15.38 -12.69
C SER A 276 4.01 -16.71 -11.96
N ALA A 277 4.78 -16.77 -10.88
CA ALA A 277 4.75 -17.86 -9.92
C ALA A 277 4.73 -17.26 -8.51
N VAL A 278 3.84 -17.75 -7.68
CA VAL A 278 3.79 -17.45 -6.26
C VAL A 278 4.26 -18.70 -5.52
N PHE A 279 5.43 -18.62 -4.89
CA PHE A 279 6.00 -19.67 -4.07
C PHE A 279 5.70 -19.35 -2.61
N ASN A 280 4.77 -20.09 -2.02
CA ASN A 280 4.18 -19.75 -0.73
C ASN A 280 3.61 -18.33 -0.77
N ASP A 281 4.31 -17.36 -0.18
CA ASP A 281 3.92 -15.94 -0.17
C ASP A 281 4.77 -15.07 -1.12
N ASP A 282 5.84 -15.62 -1.70
CA ASP A 282 6.80 -14.88 -2.52
C ASP A 282 6.35 -14.88 -3.99
N ILE A 283 6.12 -13.68 -4.52
CA ILE A 283 5.64 -13.48 -5.89
C ILE A 283 6.81 -13.15 -6.80
N VAL A 284 6.93 -13.91 -7.89
CA VAL A 284 7.86 -13.62 -8.99
C VAL A 284 7.05 -13.47 -10.27
N SER A 285 7.17 -12.32 -10.95
CA SER A 285 6.53 -12.08 -12.25
C SER A 285 7.55 -11.76 -13.32
N ILE A 286 7.21 -12.13 -14.55
CA ILE A 286 7.96 -11.80 -15.76
C ILE A 286 6.97 -11.17 -16.73
N GLU A 287 7.13 -9.88 -17.00
CA GLU A 287 6.17 -9.11 -17.80
C GLU A 287 6.36 -9.32 -19.33
N ASN A 288 7.49 -9.88 -19.74
CA ASN A 288 7.79 -10.16 -21.13
C ASN A 288 8.65 -11.42 -21.28
N ILE A 289 8.09 -12.48 -21.86
CA ILE A 289 8.76 -13.75 -22.17
C ILE A 289 8.56 -14.08 -23.64
N TYR A 290 9.67 -14.40 -24.30
CA TYR A 290 9.71 -15.00 -25.63
C TYR A 290 10.71 -16.15 -25.63
N GLY A 291 10.25 -17.38 -25.33
CA GLY A 291 11.09 -18.56 -25.18
C GLY A 291 10.67 -19.47 -24.01
N ILE A 292 11.66 -19.95 -23.27
CA ILE A 292 11.47 -20.77 -22.07
C ILE A 292 12.01 -20.01 -20.86
N ALA A 293 11.28 -20.00 -19.75
CA ALA A 293 11.71 -19.38 -18.50
C ALA A 293 11.68 -20.40 -17.37
N LEU A 294 12.77 -20.47 -16.60
CA LEU A 294 12.80 -21.10 -15.28
C LEU A 294 12.68 -20.02 -14.22
N VAL A 295 11.75 -20.22 -13.30
CA VAL A 295 11.52 -19.35 -12.14
C VAL A 295 11.65 -20.19 -10.88
N THR A 296 12.36 -19.64 -9.90
CA THR A 296 12.41 -20.13 -8.53
C THR A 296 12.25 -18.93 -7.59
N PRO A 297 12.12 -19.10 -6.26
CA PRO A 297 12.03 -17.98 -5.33
C PRO A 297 13.21 -16.99 -5.39
N SER A 298 14.39 -17.43 -5.81
CA SER A 298 15.63 -16.64 -5.76
C SER A 298 16.18 -16.20 -7.13
N GLN A 299 15.65 -16.75 -8.22
CA GLN A 299 16.17 -16.50 -9.56
C GLN A 299 15.11 -16.62 -10.64
N VAL A 300 15.28 -15.80 -11.68
CA VAL A 300 14.58 -15.91 -12.97
C VAL A 300 15.66 -16.08 -14.04
N VAL A 301 15.58 -17.16 -14.82
CA VAL A 301 16.48 -17.42 -15.94
C VAL A 301 15.64 -17.66 -17.19
N THR A 302 15.83 -16.81 -18.20
CA THR A 302 15.13 -16.89 -19.49
C THR A 302 16.06 -17.38 -20.58
N GLY A 303 15.55 -18.24 -21.46
CA GLY A 303 16.20 -18.66 -22.69
C GLY A 303 15.33 -18.28 -23.87
N SER A 304 15.81 -17.36 -24.71
CA SER A 304 15.04 -16.79 -25.81
C SER A 304 15.26 -17.53 -27.13
N VAL A 305 14.27 -17.48 -28.02
CA VAL A 305 14.41 -18.07 -29.36
C VAL A 305 15.55 -17.40 -30.11
N GLY A 306 16.47 -18.19 -30.65
CA GLY A 306 17.62 -17.69 -31.41
C GLY A 306 18.82 -17.25 -30.56
N SER A 307 18.74 -17.31 -29.22
CA SER A 307 19.89 -17.11 -28.32
C SER A 307 20.49 -18.44 -27.86
N ASP A 308 21.67 -18.37 -27.25
CA ASP A 308 22.24 -19.50 -26.52
C ASP A 308 21.35 -19.83 -25.30
N MET A 309 21.11 -21.12 -25.07
CA MET A 309 20.27 -21.67 -23.99
C MET A 309 21.11 -22.21 -22.82
N ASN A 310 22.44 -22.05 -22.87
CA ASN A 310 23.38 -22.59 -21.89
C ASN A 310 23.09 -22.14 -20.46
N ASP A 311 22.69 -20.89 -20.25
CA ASP A 311 22.35 -20.39 -18.90
C ASP A 311 21.10 -21.08 -18.36
N LEU A 312 20.06 -21.25 -19.18
CA LEU A 312 18.84 -21.97 -18.81
C LEU A 312 19.14 -23.45 -18.52
N VAL A 313 19.92 -24.12 -19.36
CA VAL A 313 20.34 -25.51 -19.16
C VAL A 313 21.15 -25.67 -17.86
N SER A 314 22.07 -24.74 -17.60
CA SER A 314 22.89 -24.73 -16.38
C SER A 314 22.01 -24.51 -15.14
N ALA A 315 21.06 -23.59 -15.21
CA ALA A 315 20.12 -23.31 -14.12
C ALA A 315 19.22 -24.53 -13.81
N ILE A 316 18.66 -25.18 -14.84
CA ILE A 316 17.87 -26.42 -14.68
C ILE A 316 18.74 -27.53 -14.07
N SER A 317 19.95 -27.72 -14.59
CA SER A 317 20.88 -28.75 -14.11
C SER A 317 21.31 -28.50 -12.66
N GLY A 318 21.38 -27.23 -12.25
CA GLY A 318 21.72 -26.79 -10.90
C GLY A 318 20.60 -26.93 -9.87
N LEU A 319 19.35 -27.20 -10.27
CA LEU A 319 18.25 -27.39 -9.32
C LEU A 319 18.55 -28.56 -8.37
N THR A 320 18.53 -28.31 -7.07
CA THR A 320 18.72 -29.34 -6.04
C THR A 320 17.46 -30.17 -5.88
N ASN A 321 17.58 -31.31 -5.19
CA ASN A 321 16.40 -32.03 -4.69
C ASN A 321 15.56 -31.09 -3.82
N ASP A 322 14.24 -31.26 -3.89
CA ASP A 322 13.24 -30.41 -3.23
C ASP A 322 13.26 -28.90 -3.60
N ALA A 323 14.07 -28.47 -4.57
CA ALA A 323 14.04 -27.07 -5.03
C ALA A 323 12.69 -26.76 -5.68
N PRO A 324 11.98 -25.71 -5.25
CA PRO A 324 10.74 -25.30 -5.89
C PRO A 324 11.03 -24.60 -7.23
N TYR A 325 10.23 -24.93 -8.23
CA TYR A 325 10.36 -24.39 -9.57
C TYR A 325 8.99 -24.08 -10.21
N ALA A 326 9.01 -23.14 -11.14
CA ALA A 326 7.99 -22.98 -12.17
C ALA A 326 8.70 -22.77 -13.52
N ILE A 327 8.34 -23.55 -14.53
CA ILE A 327 8.93 -23.47 -15.87
C ILE A 327 7.81 -23.17 -16.86
N PHE A 328 8.07 -22.22 -17.75
CA PHE A 328 7.10 -21.72 -18.74
C PHE A 328 7.71 -21.84 -20.14
N ASN A 329 6.95 -22.37 -21.09
CA ASN A 329 7.29 -22.37 -22.51
C ASN A 329 6.23 -21.60 -23.31
N THR A 330 6.65 -20.53 -23.99
CA THR A 330 5.77 -19.61 -24.70
C THR A 330 5.48 -20.05 -26.14
N GLY A 331 5.34 -21.35 -26.39
CA GLY A 331 4.99 -21.87 -27.72
C GLY A 331 6.18 -22.24 -28.61
N VAL A 332 7.40 -22.25 -28.06
CA VAL A 332 8.62 -22.49 -28.85
C VAL A 332 9.01 -23.96 -28.82
N ALA A 333 9.71 -24.42 -29.86
CA ALA A 333 10.21 -25.79 -29.89
C ALA A 333 11.26 -25.98 -28.78
N THR A 334 10.99 -26.89 -27.84
CA THR A 334 11.92 -27.16 -26.72
C THR A 334 13.22 -27.79 -27.24
N PRO A 335 14.39 -27.14 -27.08
CA PRO A 335 15.67 -27.67 -27.53
C PRO A 335 16.00 -29.02 -26.86
N SER A 336 16.75 -29.87 -27.56
CA SER A 336 17.16 -31.18 -27.04
C SER A 336 17.97 -31.07 -25.74
N SER A 337 18.84 -30.06 -25.62
CA SER A 337 19.62 -29.78 -24.41
C SER A 337 18.73 -29.46 -23.20
N VAL A 338 17.71 -28.62 -23.38
CA VAL A 338 16.73 -28.30 -22.33
C VAL A 338 15.91 -29.54 -21.96
N ARG A 339 15.45 -30.30 -22.96
CA ARG A 339 14.70 -31.55 -22.73
C ARG A 339 15.53 -32.56 -21.93
N GLN A 340 16.81 -32.72 -22.27
CA GLN A 340 17.72 -33.61 -21.55
C GLN A 340 17.96 -33.15 -20.11
N ALA A 341 18.18 -31.84 -19.89
CA ALA A 341 18.36 -31.28 -18.54
C ALA A 341 17.11 -31.51 -17.66
N LEU A 342 15.91 -31.34 -18.21
CA LEU A 342 14.66 -31.62 -17.51
C LEU A 342 14.48 -33.11 -17.21
N GLN A 343 14.77 -33.99 -18.17
CA GLN A 343 14.71 -35.44 -17.98
C GLN A 343 15.68 -35.93 -16.89
N GLN A 344 16.87 -35.33 -16.79
CA GLN A 344 17.82 -35.63 -15.71
C GLN A 344 17.29 -35.24 -14.32
N LYS A 345 16.33 -34.31 -14.26
CA LYS A 345 15.60 -33.95 -13.04
C LYS A 345 14.28 -34.72 -12.86
N GLY A 346 14.01 -35.72 -13.70
CA GLY A 346 12.76 -36.48 -13.67
C GLY A 346 11.55 -35.72 -14.22
N LEU A 347 11.76 -34.58 -14.89
CA LEU A 347 10.69 -33.73 -15.41
C LEU A 347 10.43 -34.04 -16.89
N SER A 348 9.18 -34.38 -17.20
CA SER A 348 8.75 -34.72 -18.56
C SER A 348 8.22 -33.50 -19.30
N VAL A 349 8.76 -33.24 -20.49
CA VAL A 349 8.33 -32.13 -21.36
C VAL A 349 7.06 -32.52 -22.12
N PRO A 350 5.96 -31.74 -22.02
CA PRO A 350 4.75 -31.97 -22.80
C PRO A 350 4.99 -31.92 -24.32
N ALA A 351 4.15 -32.62 -25.07
CA ALA A 351 4.25 -32.65 -26.53
C ALA A 351 3.68 -31.40 -27.23
N THR A 352 2.90 -30.59 -26.50
CA THR A 352 2.23 -29.41 -27.03
C THR A 352 3.17 -28.22 -27.17
N LYS A 353 2.74 -27.19 -27.90
CA LYS A 353 3.51 -25.94 -28.07
C LYS A 353 3.63 -25.13 -26.79
N PHE A 354 2.51 -24.80 -26.17
CA PHE A 354 2.49 -24.08 -24.90
C PHE A 354 2.45 -25.08 -23.77
N TRP A 355 3.31 -24.89 -22.78
CA TRP A 355 3.26 -25.68 -21.57
C TRP A 355 3.90 -24.94 -20.42
N MET A 356 3.47 -25.32 -19.22
CA MET A 356 4.12 -24.93 -17.99
C MET A 356 4.06 -26.06 -16.98
N MET A 357 5.01 -26.06 -16.06
CA MET A 357 5.08 -27.02 -14.97
C MET A 357 5.56 -26.33 -13.71
N SER A 358 5.02 -26.73 -12.56
CA SER A 358 5.45 -26.23 -11.25
C SER A 358 5.44 -27.35 -10.23
N GLY A 359 6.35 -27.28 -9.26
CA GLY A 359 6.48 -28.28 -8.20
C GLY A 359 7.83 -28.19 -7.51
N THR A 360 8.18 -29.24 -6.77
CA THR A 360 9.55 -29.46 -6.26
C THR A 360 10.20 -30.61 -7.03
N VAL A 361 11.50 -30.54 -7.30
CA VAL A 361 12.20 -31.51 -8.17
C VAL A 361 11.99 -32.98 -7.78
N SER A 362 11.78 -33.25 -6.49
CA SER A 362 11.69 -34.62 -5.95
C SER A 362 10.26 -35.16 -5.83
N HIS A 363 9.24 -34.34 -6.09
CA HIS A 363 7.84 -34.72 -5.94
C HIS A 363 7.04 -34.39 -7.21
N ALA A 364 5.97 -35.14 -7.47
CA ALA A 364 5.14 -34.91 -8.65
C ALA A 364 4.51 -33.51 -8.56
N GLY A 365 4.93 -32.61 -9.45
CA GLY A 365 4.35 -31.29 -9.62
C GLY A 365 3.10 -31.29 -10.51
N SER A 366 2.57 -30.10 -10.78
CA SER A 366 1.47 -29.88 -11.71
C SER A 366 1.97 -29.46 -13.09
N VAL A 367 1.28 -29.92 -14.13
CA VAL A 367 1.59 -29.58 -15.54
C VAL A 367 0.31 -29.08 -16.21
N ALA A 368 0.42 -27.98 -16.93
CA ALA A 368 -0.63 -27.49 -17.83
C ALA A 368 -0.05 -27.30 -19.22
N SER A 369 -0.80 -27.65 -20.26
CA SER A 369 -0.28 -27.69 -21.63
C SER A 369 -1.40 -27.54 -22.66
N SER A 370 -1.13 -26.80 -23.74
CA SER A 370 -2.08 -26.55 -24.83
C SER A 370 -1.35 -26.27 -26.15
N ASP A 371 -1.95 -26.62 -27.28
CA ASP A 371 -1.41 -26.29 -28.60
C ASP A 371 -1.86 -24.92 -29.12
N THR A 372 -2.93 -24.37 -28.55
CA THR A 372 -3.61 -23.18 -29.10
C THR A 372 -3.78 -22.05 -28.08
N ASP A 373 -3.77 -22.36 -26.78
CA ASP A 373 -4.07 -21.37 -25.73
C ASP A 373 -2.88 -21.19 -24.78
N PRO A 374 -2.23 -20.00 -24.74
CA PRO A 374 -1.15 -19.72 -23.81
C PRO A 374 -1.65 -19.41 -22.38
N ASN A 375 -2.95 -19.27 -22.16
CA ASN A 375 -3.52 -19.01 -20.83
C ASN A 375 -3.51 -20.29 -19.97
N LEU A 376 -2.33 -20.61 -19.45
CA LEU A 376 -2.09 -21.80 -18.64
C LEU A 376 -1.98 -21.45 -17.17
N SER A 377 -2.37 -22.38 -16.31
CA SER A 377 -2.29 -22.21 -14.86
C SER A 377 -2.10 -23.55 -14.16
N THR A 378 -1.37 -23.52 -13.05
CA THR A 378 -1.17 -24.66 -12.17
C THR A 378 -1.16 -24.20 -10.71
N THR A 379 -1.85 -24.95 -9.86
CA THR A 379 -1.79 -24.82 -8.40
C THR A 379 -1.33 -26.16 -7.83
N SER A 380 -0.25 -26.15 -7.06
CA SER A 380 0.29 -27.36 -6.43
C SER A 380 0.65 -27.10 -4.97
N SER A 381 0.43 -28.09 -4.11
CA SER A 381 1.06 -28.18 -2.79
C SER A 381 1.88 -29.46 -2.79
N THR A 382 3.20 -29.34 -2.75
CA THR A 382 4.12 -30.48 -2.89
C THR A 382 4.98 -30.62 -1.64
N PRO A 383 5.26 -31.85 -1.17
CA PRO A 383 6.16 -32.02 -0.03
C PRO A 383 7.53 -31.37 -0.27
N ASN A 384 8.06 -30.71 0.75
CA ASN A 384 9.36 -30.06 0.73
C ASN A 384 9.97 -30.02 2.14
N ARG A 385 11.00 -30.81 2.38
CA ARG A 385 11.68 -30.93 3.68
C ARG A 385 12.48 -29.70 4.09
N ASN A 386 12.75 -28.78 3.15
CA ASN A 386 13.51 -27.56 3.40
C ASN A 386 12.60 -26.34 3.64
N ASP A 387 11.27 -26.52 3.55
CA ASP A 387 10.30 -25.45 3.75
C ASP A 387 9.71 -25.49 5.16
N VAL A 388 8.99 -24.44 5.52
CA VAL A 388 8.23 -24.31 6.78
C VAL A 388 6.81 -23.85 6.43
N ARG A 389 6.12 -24.66 5.62
CA ARG A 389 4.68 -24.52 5.38
C ARG A 389 3.97 -25.84 5.59
N PHE A 390 2.70 -25.76 5.95
CA PHE A 390 1.85 -26.89 6.28
C PHE A 390 0.55 -26.81 5.49
N ASP A 391 -0.01 -27.97 5.18
CA ASP A 391 -1.44 -28.08 4.92
C ASP A 391 -2.15 -28.30 6.26
N VAL A 392 -3.21 -27.54 6.50
CA VAL A 392 -4.01 -27.64 7.74
C VAL A 392 -5.43 -28.04 7.42
N SER A 393 -6.02 -28.88 8.27
CA SER A 393 -7.39 -29.36 8.15
C SER A 393 -8.30 -28.71 9.18
N THR A 394 -9.58 -28.63 8.82
CA THR A 394 -10.67 -28.27 9.71
C THR A 394 -11.99 -28.94 9.32
N ILE A 395 -13.00 -28.83 10.18
CA ILE A 395 -14.39 -29.17 9.86
C ILE A 395 -15.20 -27.90 9.79
N VAL A 396 -15.80 -27.67 8.63
CA VAL A 396 -16.73 -26.59 8.36
C VAL A 396 -18.14 -27.06 8.74
N PRO A 397 -18.87 -26.34 9.63
CA PRO A 397 -20.20 -26.73 10.05
C PRO A 397 -21.22 -26.69 8.90
N ALA A 398 -22.22 -27.56 8.99
CA ALA A 398 -23.43 -27.43 8.18
C ALA A 398 -24.03 -26.01 8.33
N SER A 399 -24.56 -25.45 7.25
CA SER A 399 -25.17 -24.12 7.26
C SER A 399 -26.33 -24.04 6.28
N ALA A 400 -27.44 -23.45 6.71
CA ALA A 400 -28.60 -23.23 5.86
C ALA A 400 -28.43 -22.07 4.87
N SER A 401 -27.42 -21.21 5.08
CA SER A 401 -27.14 -20.03 4.27
C SER A 401 -25.66 -20.00 3.85
N THR A 402 -25.33 -19.12 2.90
CA THR A 402 -23.94 -18.74 2.66
C THR A 402 -23.35 -18.21 3.96
N SER A 403 -22.15 -18.66 4.31
CA SER A 403 -21.44 -18.24 5.53
C SER A 403 -20.05 -17.74 5.18
N THR A 404 -19.67 -16.61 5.78
CA THR A 404 -18.32 -16.03 5.66
C THR A 404 -17.44 -16.59 6.76
N ILE A 405 -16.30 -17.16 6.39
CA ILE A 405 -15.34 -17.74 7.31
C ILE A 405 -13.99 -17.03 7.19
N CYS A 406 -13.47 -16.61 8.33
CA CYS A 406 -12.13 -16.05 8.47
C CYS A 406 -11.21 -17.13 9.05
N TYR A 407 -10.21 -17.56 8.28
CA TYR A 407 -9.19 -18.52 8.66
C TYR A 407 -7.88 -17.79 8.95
N SER A 408 -7.17 -18.20 9.99
CA SER A 408 -5.81 -17.73 10.27
C SER A 408 -5.00 -18.82 10.95
N ASP A 409 -3.77 -19.04 10.47
CA ASP A 409 -2.77 -19.76 11.24
C ASP A 409 -2.23 -18.87 12.39
N LEU A 410 -1.51 -19.46 13.35
CA LEU A 410 -1.00 -18.72 14.52
C LEU A 410 0.02 -17.61 14.20
N ASP A 411 0.71 -17.68 13.07
CA ASP A 411 1.65 -16.63 12.64
C ASP A 411 0.94 -15.55 11.82
N GLY A 412 -0.21 -15.89 11.23
CA GLY A 412 -1.13 -14.99 10.57
C GLY A 412 -1.94 -14.16 11.57
N VAL A 413 -2.22 -14.63 12.79
CA VAL A 413 -3.03 -13.86 13.75
C VAL A 413 -2.29 -12.61 14.23
N ASP A 414 -2.98 -11.46 14.24
CA ASP A 414 -2.45 -10.24 14.84
C ASP A 414 -2.16 -10.44 16.33
N ARG A 415 -0.94 -10.12 16.75
CA ARG A 415 -0.53 -10.22 18.15
C ARG A 415 -1.09 -9.05 18.94
N VAL A 416 -2.26 -9.24 19.53
CA VAL A 416 -2.90 -8.25 20.39
C VAL A 416 -2.09 -8.09 21.69
N ALA A 417 -1.70 -6.86 22.00
CA ALA A 417 -1.19 -6.48 23.31
C ALA A 417 -2.31 -5.82 24.10
N ILE A 418 -2.59 -6.33 25.31
CA ILE A 418 -3.51 -5.67 26.25
C ILE A 418 -2.65 -5.05 27.34
N SER A 419 -2.69 -3.73 27.44
CA SER A 419 -2.02 -2.99 28.50
C SER A 419 -3.04 -2.22 29.33
N ARG A 420 -2.68 -1.91 30.58
CA ARG A 420 -3.47 -1.01 31.43
C ARG A 420 -3.05 0.41 31.08
N THR A 421 -3.95 1.19 30.50
CA THR A 421 -3.70 2.60 30.18
C THR A 421 -3.52 3.45 31.44
N ARG A 422 -2.71 4.50 31.35
CA ARG A 422 -2.49 5.48 32.43
C ARG A 422 -3.11 6.81 32.04
N LEU A 423 -4.41 6.92 32.26
CA LEU A 423 -5.14 8.15 31.98
C LEU A 423 -4.79 9.24 32.99
N GLY A 424 -4.50 10.47 32.54
CA GLY A 424 -4.23 11.55 33.48
C GLY A 424 -3.71 12.88 32.94
N LEU A 425 -3.48 13.04 31.64
CA LEU A 425 -3.17 14.35 31.05
C LEU A 425 -4.36 15.31 31.24
N ARG A 426 -5.59 14.85 31.00
CA ARG A 426 -6.80 15.70 31.10
C ARG A 426 -7.06 16.27 32.51
N THR A 427 -6.53 15.64 33.55
CA THR A 427 -6.73 16.06 34.95
C THR A 427 -5.57 16.87 35.52
N GLN A 428 -4.49 17.03 34.76
CA GLN A 428 -3.35 17.84 35.16
C GLN A 428 -3.62 19.33 34.99
N ALA A 429 -3.13 20.13 35.95
CA ALA A 429 -3.10 21.57 35.79
C ALA A 429 -2.09 21.95 34.69
N VAL A 430 -2.53 22.76 33.72
CA VAL A 430 -1.68 23.24 32.63
C VAL A 430 -0.90 24.48 33.10
N ALA A 431 0.42 24.38 33.10
CA ALA A 431 1.30 25.51 33.42
C ALA A 431 1.43 26.47 32.22
N GLN A 432 1.89 27.71 32.47
CA GLN A 432 2.21 28.63 31.38
C GLN A 432 3.44 28.12 30.62
N THR A 433 3.27 27.94 29.30
CA THR A 433 4.24 27.36 28.38
C THR A 433 4.29 28.21 27.11
N ASP A 434 5.49 28.38 26.56
CA ASP A 434 5.71 29.09 25.29
C ASP A 434 5.84 28.09 24.12
N LEU A 435 6.48 26.94 24.38
CA LEU A 435 6.73 25.86 23.43
C LEU A 435 6.26 24.50 23.97
N ILE A 436 5.35 23.86 23.24
CA ILE A 436 4.94 22.48 23.49
C ILE A 436 5.81 21.55 22.64
N MET A 437 6.49 20.59 23.26
CA MET A 437 7.19 19.51 22.56
C MET A 437 6.42 18.21 22.74
N VAL A 438 5.95 17.64 21.63
CA VAL A 438 5.38 16.29 21.61
C VAL A 438 6.43 15.35 21.03
N THR A 439 6.77 14.28 21.74
CA THR A 439 7.87 13.40 21.37
C THR A 439 7.48 11.94 21.48
N HIS A 440 8.06 11.09 20.62
CA HIS A 440 8.02 9.66 20.78
C HIS A 440 9.04 9.20 21.83
N ALA A 441 8.74 8.14 22.58
CA ALA A 441 9.58 7.62 23.67
C ALA A 441 11.06 7.42 23.26
N THR A 442 11.31 6.95 22.03
CA THR A 442 12.66 6.79 21.45
C THR A 442 13.50 8.07 21.49
N HIS A 443 12.87 9.25 21.40
CA HIS A 443 13.54 10.55 21.30
C HIS A 443 13.41 11.39 22.57
N ARG A 444 12.77 10.87 23.63
CA ARG A 444 12.46 11.62 24.85
C ARG A 444 13.68 12.28 25.46
N GLN A 445 14.80 11.57 25.55
CA GLN A 445 16.05 12.11 26.09
C GLN A 445 16.54 13.33 25.27
N GLN A 446 16.47 13.25 23.94
CA GLN A 446 16.93 14.31 23.05
C GLN A 446 15.97 15.52 23.06
N ALA A 447 14.67 15.27 23.15
CA ALA A 447 13.66 16.31 23.34
C ALA A 447 13.87 17.07 24.66
N GLU A 448 14.11 16.37 25.77
CA GLU A 448 14.42 17.02 27.06
C GLU A 448 15.73 17.81 27.02
N ARG A 449 16.74 17.30 26.31
CA ARG A 449 18.02 18.01 26.12
C ARG A 449 17.81 19.32 25.35
N LEU A 450 17.02 19.30 24.28
CA LEU A 450 16.67 20.51 23.53
C LEU A 450 15.80 21.45 24.38
N ALA A 451 14.85 20.93 25.14
CA ALA A 451 14.02 21.71 26.05
C ALA A 451 14.86 22.42 27.12
N ALA A 452 15.82 21.72 27.72
CA ALA A 452 16.76 22.31 28.68
C ALA A 452 17.56 23.44 28.03
N HIS A 453 18.11 23.23 26.83
CA HIS A 453 18.82 24.27 26.08
C HIS A 453 17.93 25.48 25.79
N ARG A 454 16.69 25.30 25.31
CA ARG A 454 15.75 26.41 25.07
C ARG A 454 15.41 27.20 26.34
N ARG A 455 15.23 26.51 27.46
CA ARG A 455 15.03 27.15 28.78
C ARG A 455 16.22 28.00 29.18
N THR A 456 17.46 27.50 29.05
CA THR A 456 18.66 28.20 29.51
C THR A 456 19.20 29.24 28.53
N PHE A 457 19.09 28.99 27.22
CA PHE A 457 19.66 29.82 26.17
C PHE A 457 18.69 30.92 25.72
N ASN A 458 17.39 30.60 25.60
CA ASN A 458 16.37 31.55 25.12
C ASN A 458 15.44 32.06 26.21
N GLY A 459 15.44 31.46 27.41
CA GLY A 459 14.48 31.79 28.47
C GLY A 459 13.05 31.33 28.20
N ILE A 460 12.86 30.40 27.23
CA ILE A 460 11.56 29.91 26.78
C ILE A 460 11.07 28.80 27.72
N LYS A 461 9.81 28.86 28.16
CA LYS A 461 9.18 27.79 28.95
C LYS A 461 8.71 26.68 28.03
N VAL A 462 9.25 25.48 28.26
CA VAL A 462 8.98 24.30 27.44
C VAL A 462 8.23 23.25 28.24
N SER A 463 7.17 22.69 27.67
CA SER A 463 6.48 21.48 28.14
C SER A 463 6.82 20.31 27.22
N VAL A 464 7.18 19.15 27.77
CA VAL A 464 7.50 17.95 26.99
C VAL A 464 6.51 16.84 27.34
N VAL A 465 5.82 16.32 26.33
CA VAL A 465 4.82 15.25 26.48
C VAL A 465 5.14 14.09 25.54
N ASP A 466 4.83 12.88 25.99
CA ASP A 466 4.95 11.68 25.17
C ASP A 466 3.70 11.49 24.31
N ILE A 467 3.88 11.16 23.03
CA ILE A 467 2.77 10.98 22.09
C ILE A 467 1.84 9.84 22.50
N ASP A 468 2.33 8.72 23.03
CA ASP A 468 1.46 7.60 23.40
C ASP A 468 0.52 8.02 24.54
N SER A 469 0.99 8.84 25.48
CA SER A 469 0.13 9.41 26.54
C SER A 469 -0.96 10.32 25.96
N VAL A 470 -0.64 11.11 24.92
CA VAL A 470 -1.62 11.95 24.22
C VAL A 470 -2.66 11.08 23.52
N LEU A 471 -2.24 10.04 22.80
CA LEU A 471 -3.14 9.16 22.07
C LEU A 471 -4.02 8.33 23.01
N GLU A 472 -3.50 7.88 24.15
CA GLU A 472 -4.28 7.22 25.20
C GLU A 472 -5.36 8.15 25.76
N ASP A 473 -4.99 9.36 26.19
CA ASP A 473 -5.93 10.28 26.84
C ASP A 473 -6.93 10.90 25.87
N PHE A 474 -6.54 11.24 24.64
CA PHE A 474 -7.36 12.01 23.70
C PHE A 474 -7.91 11.19 22.54
N GLY A 475 -7.30 10.05 22.23
CA GLY A 475 -7.72 9.12 21.16
C GLY A 475 -8.12 7.74 21.64
N TYR A 476 -8.20 7.49 22.95
CA TYR A 476 -8.48 6.17 23.52
C TYR A 476 -7.52 5.07 23.03
N GLY A 477 -6.26 5.45 22.77
CA GLY A 477 -5.20 4.58 22.23
C GLY A 477 -5.11 4.58 20.70
N GLN A 478 -6.00 5.27 19.99
CA GLN A 478 -5.92 5.42 18.54
C GLN A 478 -4.73 6.29 18.14
N ARG A 479 -3.91 5.83 17.19
CA ARG A 479 -2.90 6.64 16.49
C ARG A 479 -3.56 7.62 15.51
N SER A 480 -4.33 8.56 16.05
CA SER A 480 -5.11 9.54 15.28
C SER A 480 -4.46 10.93 15.32
N PRO A 481 -4.34 11.62 14.17
CA PRO A 481 -4.03 13.04 14.13
C PRO A 481 -5.02 13.87 14.95
N GLU A 482 -6.30 13.50 14.96
CA GLU A 482 -7.31 14.22 15.73
C GLU A 482 -7.05 14.15 17.24
N ALA A 483 -6.61 13.01 17.75
CA ALA A 483 -6.24 12.88 19.17
C ALA A 483 -5.12 13.88 19.55
N LEU A 484 -4.14 14.05 18.67
CA LEU A 484 -3.07 15.02 18.85
C LEU A 484 -3.59 16.46 18.76
N ARG A 485 -4.45 16.79 17.79
CA ARG A 485 -5.08 18.13 17.68
C ARG A 485 -5.94 18.45 18.89
N LEU A 486 -6.77 17.52 19.37
CA LEU A 486 -7.61 17.69 20.56
C LEU A 486 -6.78 17.96 21.81
N TYR A 487 -5.64 17.26 21.96
CA TYR A 487 -4.70 17.55 23.03
C TYR A 487 -4.14 18.97 22.94
N LEU A 488 -3.69 19.40 21.75
CA LEU A 488 -3.14 20.73 21.56
C LEU A 488 -4.19 21.83 21.81
N ALA A 489 -5.43 21.63 21.34
CA ALA A 489 -6.55 22.53 21.58
C ALA A 489 -6.88 22.62 23.08
N TRP A 490 -6.96 21.48 23.77
CA TRP A 490 -7.16 21.44 25.22
C TRP A 490 -6.04 22.18 25.96
N TYR A 491 -4.77 21.90 25.62
CA TYR A 491 -3.62 22.51 26.25
C TYR A 491 -3.60 24.03 26.02
N TYR A 492 -3.77 24.46 24.77
CA TYR A 492 -3.81 25.87 24.39
C TYR A 492 -4.92 26.62 25.14
N ASN A 493 -6.12 26.06 25.21
CA ASN A 493 -7.25 26.67 25.90
C ASN A 493 -7.05 26.73 27.43
N ALA A 494 -6.48 25.69 28.04
CA ALA A 494 -6.23 25.62 29.48
C ALA A 494 -5.00 26.44 29.94
N ALA A 495 -4.00 26.66 29.07
CA ALA A 495 -2.77 27.34 29.44
C ALA A 495 -3.02 28.81 29.89
N PRO A 496 -2.40 29.28 30.99
CA PRO A 496 -2.42 30.70 31.35
C PRO A 496 -1.78 31.57 30.26
N LYS A 497 -2.17 32.85 30.20
CA LYS A 497 -1.51 33.83 29.30
C LYS A 497 -0.06 34.12 29.75
N PRO A 498 0.87 34.42 28.82
CA PRO A 498 0.71 34.33 27.37
C PRO A 498 0.54 32.86 26.92
N LYS A 499 -0.32 32.67 25.93
CA LYS A 499 -0.62 31.34 25.39
C LYS A 499 0.61 30.77 24.67
N PRO A 500 0.75 29.43 24.57
CA PRO A 500 1.78 28.82 23.75
C PRO A 500 1.70 29.33 22.32
N ALA A 501 2.85 29.59 21.69
CA ALA A 501 2.91 30.10 20.32
C ALA A 501 3.51 29.08 19.33
N THR A 502 4.07 27.98 19.85
CA THR A 502 4.81 27.01 19.03
C THR A 502 4.60 25.60 19.55
N VAL A 503 4.49 24.65 18.62
CA VAL A 503 4.59 23.22 18.89
C VAL A 503 5.70 22.60 18.05
N LEU A 504 6.49 21.73 18.67
CA LEU A 504 7.55 20.96 18.01
C LEU A 504 7.29 19.46 18.18
N PHE A 505 7.13 18.76 17.07
CA PHE A 505 7.07 17.30 17.03
C PHE A 505 8.47 16.72 16.92
N VAL A 506 8.81 15.76 17.78
CA VAL A 506 10.10 15.08 17.76
C VAL A 506 9.89 13.59 17.50
N GLY A 507 9.83 13.25 16.21
CA GLY A 507 9.53 11.91 15.71
C GLY A 507 9.11 11.93 14.23
N ASN A 508 9.31 10.80 13.56
CA ASN A 508 8.92 10.60 12.16
C ASN A 508 7.39 10.61 11.99
N ALA A 509 6.94 11.03 10.81
CA ALA A 509 5.57 10.87 10.35
C ALA A 509 5.51 9.93 9.14
N SER A 510 4.41 9.19 8.98
CA SER A 510 4.08 8.45 7.78
C SER A 510 2.64 8.75 7.34
N TRP A 511 2.43 8.90 6.04
CA TRP A 511 1.09 8.96 5.45
C TRP A 511 0.43 7.57 5.38
N ASP A 512 1.21 6.50 5.52
CA ASP A 512 0.76 5.12 5.70
C ASP A 512 1.23 4.64 7.08
N PRO A 513 0.46 4.92 8.15
CA PRO A 513 0.84 4.58 9.52
C PRO A 513 0.76 3.07 9.81
N ARG A 514 -0.03 2.32 9.03
CA ARG A 514 -0.14 0.85 9.11
C ARG A 514 0.94 0.12 8.33
N LEU A 515 1.70 0.81 7.49
CA LEU A 515 2.62 0.20 6.50
C LEU A 515 1.89 -0.85 5.66
N ALA A 516 0.62 -0.57 5.34
CA ALA A 516 -0.24 -1.48 4.60
C ALA A 516 0.20 -1.55 3.13
N ILE A 517 0.70 -0.44 2.56
CA ILE A 517 1.08 -0.33 1.15
C ILE A 517 2.55 -0.73 0.98
N LYS A 518 2.76 -2.01 0.69
CA LYS A 518 4.11 -2.60 0.53
C LYS A 518 4.70 -2.49 -0.88
N GLY A 519 3.93 -2.02 -1.88
CA GLY A 519 4.33 -1.90 -3.30
C GLY A 519 4.25 -0.47 -3.87
N GLY A 520 4.94 -0.20 -4.98
CA GLY A 520 4.93 1.10 -5.70
C GLY A 520 6.19 1.97 -5.51
N ASN A 521 6.27 3.12 -6.21
CA ASN A 521 7.46 4.00 -6.26
C ASN A 521 7.90 4.59 -4.90
N VAL A 522 7.04 4.56 -3.88
CA VAL A 522 7.29 5.19 -2.57
C VAL A 522 7.08 4.24 -1.39
N GLY A 523 6.68 2.98 -1.64
CA GLY A 523 6.13 2.03 -0.66
C GLY A 523 6.59 2.26 0.77
N ALA A 524 5.67 2.57 1.68
CA ALA A 524 6.00 3.10 2.98
C ALA A 524 6.83 2.09 3.79
N ARG A 525 8.00 2.52 4.26
CA ARG A 525 8.93 1.66 5.03
C ARG A 525 9.28 2.22 6.40
N ARG A 526 8.84 3.44 6.69
CA ARG A 526 9.22 4.16 7.90
C ARG A 526 8.02 4.21 8.82
N ALA A 527 8.20 3.70 10.04
CA ALA A 527 7.17 3.74 11.05
C ALA A 527 6.70 5.17 11.31
N ASP A 528 5.39 5.34 11.47
CA ASP A 528 4.83 6.54 12.05
C ASP A 528 5.15 6.58 13.55
N GLN A 529 5.79 7.66 14.01
CA GLN A 529 6.09 7.86 15.44
C GLN A 529 5.20 8.93 16.05
N ILE A 530 4.89 9.97 15.28
CA ILE A 530 3.93 11.01 15.66
C ILE A 530 3.05 11.27 14.43
N PRO A 531 1.72 11.10 14.53
CA PRO A 531 0.81 11.24 13.40
C PRO A 531 0.98 12.55 12.64
N THR A 532 0.66 12.52 11.35
CA THR A 532 0.53 13.70 10.47
C THR A 532 -0.84 13.66 9.79
N TYR A 533 -1.26 14.75 9.15
CA TYR A 533 -2.61 14.88 8.61
C TYR A 533 -2.64 15.24 7.13
N GLY A 534 -3.59 14.68 6.37
CA GLY A 534 -3.91 15.06 5.00
C GLY A 534 -3.09 14.36 3.90
N ARG A 535 -3.50 14.58 2.65
CA ARG A 535 -2.84 14.16 1.41
C ARG A 535 -2.80 15.34 0.42
N PRO A 536 -1.64 15.95 0.14
CA PRO A 536 -0.34 15.66 0.73
C PRO A 536 -0.32 15.90 2.24
N SER A 537 0.46 15.11 2.96
CA SER A 537 0.54 15.22 4.42
C SER A 537 1.15 16.55 4.87
N SER A 538 0.57 17.11 5.91
CA SER A 538 0.89 18.41 6.46
C SER A 538 0.62 18.45 7.96
N ASP A 539 1.57 19.01 8.71
CA ASP A 539 1.41 19.26 10.13
C ASP A 539 0.70 20.60 10.42
N TYR A 540 0.42 21.41 9.39
CA TYR A 540 -0.26 22.70 9.52
C TYR A 540 -1.60 22.58 10.27
N TYR A 541 -2.30 21.47 10.06
CA TYR A 541 -3.56 21.13 10.72
C TYR A 541 -3.53 21.22 12.25
N PHE A 542 -2.39 20.91 12.87
CA PHE A 542 -2.22 20.93 14.32
C PHE A 542 -2.07 22.33 14.91
N GLY A 543 -1.92 23.36 14.05
CA GLY A 543 -1.87 24.75 14.46
C GLY A 543 -3.24 25.41 14.57
N LEU A 544 -4.27 24.86 13.93
CA LEU A 544 -5.63 25.40 13.88
C LEU A 544 -6.41 24.88 15.11
N LEU A 545 -6.66 25.70 16.13
CA LEU A 545 -7.14 25.23 17.44
C LEU A 545 -8.37 25.98 17.99
N ASP A 546 -8.69 27.17 17.47
CA ASP A 546 -9.72 28.04 18.02
C ASP A 546 -11.14 27.72 17.51
N ASP A 547 -11.28 27.31 16.25
CA ASP A 547 -12.52 26.92 15.59
C ASP A 547 -12.33 25.62 14.78
N VAL A 548 -13.35 24.77 14.79
CA VAL A 548 -13.43 23.58 13.94
C VAL A 548 -13.59 23.93 12.45
N ASN A 549 -14.06 25.15 12.16
CA ASN A 549 -14.18 25.68 10.81
C ASN A 549 -13.01 26.55 10.37
N ASP A 550 -12.05 26.88 11.26
CA ASP A 550 -10.86 27.59 10.84
C ASP A 550 -9.98 26.68 9.97
N LYS A 551 -9.61 27.22 8.82
CA LYS A 551 -8.84 26.55 7.78
C LYS A 551 -7.61 27.34 7.38
N ALA A 552 -7.36 28.51 7.99
CA ALA A 552 -6.42 29.49 7.44
C ALA A 552 -5.48 30.16 8.45
N VAL A 553 -5.79 30.23 9.74
CA VAL A 553 -4.97 31.03 10.69
C VAL A 553 -4.56 30.21 11.91
N PRO A 554 -3.35 29.63 11.94
CA PRO A 554 -2.96 28.77 13.05
C PRO A 554 -2.61 29.59 14.31
N GLU A 555 -3.12 29.15 15.46
CA GLU A 555 -2.72 29.60 16.80
C GLU A 555 -1.28 29.17 17.16
N LEU A 556 -0.83 28.04 16.63
CA LEU A 556 0.52 27.51 16.88
C LEU A 556 1.35 27.47 15.60
N ILE A 557 2.59 27.97 15.69
CA ILE A 557 3.62 27.67 14.71
C ILE A 557 4.03 26.21 14.90
N VAL A 558 3.84 25.39 13.87
CA VAL A 558 4.12 23.95 13.91
C VAL A 558 5.48 23.66 13.29
N GLY A 559 6.33 22.94 14.02
CA GLY A 559 7.59 22.39 13.51
C GLY A 559 7.72 20.91 13.80
N ARG A 560 8.56 20.21 13.03
CA ARG A 560 8.90 18.81 13.25
C ARG A 560 10.40 18.55 13.11
N LEU A 561 10.95 17.73 14.00
CA LEU A 561 12.21 17.01 13.81
C LEU A 561 11.85 15.60 13.30
N PRO A 562 11.98 15.32 11.99
CA PRO A 562 11.57 14.04 11.40
C PRO A 562 12.65 12.98 11.62
N VAL A 563 12.85 12.60 12.88
CA VAL A 563 13.88 11.65 13.33
C VAL A 563 13.25 10.28 13.55
N LEU A 564 13.95 9.19 13.22
CA LEU A 564 13.43 7.83 13.36
C LEU A 564 14.15 7.06 14.47
N SER A 565 15.48 7.18 14.53
CA SER A 565 16.32 6.55 15.56
C SER A 565 16.83 7.55 16.60
N GLU A 566 17.26 7.06 17.77
CA GLU A 566 17.89 7.88 18.81
C GLU A 566 19.12 8.63 18.28
N ALA A 567 19.90 8.00 17.39
CA ALA A 567 21.06 8.60 16.75
C ALA A 567 20.67 9.79 15.84
N ASP A 568 19.57 9.67 15.08
CA ASP A 568 19.04 10.77 14.27
C ASP A 568 18.61 11.94 15.17
N GLY A 569 17.89 11.61 16.25
CA GLY A 569 17.47 12.57 17.28
C GLY A 569 18.64 13.35 17.86
N ARG A 570 19.70 12.64 18.27
CA ARG A 570 20.93 13.23 18.80
C ARG A 570 21.59 14.15 17.77
N ALA A 571 21.80 13.68 16.55
CA ALA A 571 22.46 14.45 15.50
C ALA A 571 21.67 15.72 15.12
N MET A 572 20.33 15.65 15.13
CA MET A 572 19.47 16.81 14.86
C MET A 572 19.60 17.86 15.98
N VAL A 573 19.49 17.44 17.24
CA VAL A 573 19.60 18.33 18.40
C VAL A 573 21.01 18.92 18.53
N ASP A 574 22.06 18.14 18.27
CA ASP A 574 23.44 18.63 18.27
C ASP A 574 23.64 19.78 17.28
N LYS A 575 23.12 19.64 16.05
CA LYS A 575 23.17 20.71 15.04
C LYS A 575 22.45 21.98 15.49
N ILE A 576 21.29 21.84 16.13
CA ILE A 576 20.49 22.97 16.61
C ILE A 576 21.25 23.73 17.71
N ILE A 577 21.74 23.01 18.73
CA ILE A 577 22.51 23.62 19.84
C ILE A 577 23.81 24.24 19.32
N MET A 578 24.50 23.55 18.40
CA MET A 578 25.70 24.08 17.75
C MET A 578 25.39 25.36 16.98
N SER A 579 24.29 25.42 16.23
CA SER A 579 23.88 26.63 15.50
C SER A 579 23.62 27.80 16.44
N ASP A 580 22.93 27.58 17.56
CA ASP A 580 22.62 28.62 18.54
C ASP A 580 23.87 29.16 19.23
N THR A 581 24.85 28.30 19.50
CA THR A 581 26.04 28.63 20.30
C THR A 581 27.26 29.01 19.46
N SER A 582 27.17 28.91 18.13
CA SER A 582 28.26 29.26 17.23
C SER A 582 28.46 30.77 17.18
N VAL A 583 29.72 31.21 17.35
CA VAL A 583 30.09 32.60 17.09
C VAL A 583 29.98 32.92 15.60
N PHE A 584 29.67 34.17 15.27
CA PHE A 584 29.51 34.60 13.88
C PHE A 584 30.77 34.31 13.05
N ARG A 585 30.59 33.68 11.89
CA ARG A 585 31.68 33.32 10.95
C ARG A 585 31.36 33.83 9.54
N PRO A 586 32.35 34.05 8.66
CA PRO A 586 32.11 34.54 7.30
C PRO A 586 31.11 33.70 6.49
N TRP A 587 31.10 32.37 6.67
CA TRP A 587 30.14 31.50 5.99
C TRP A 587 28.68 31.80 6.35
N MET A 588 28.42 32.41 7.51
CA MET A 588 27.07 32.77 7.96
C MET A 588 26.48 33.97 7.18
N ARG A 589 27.29 34.66 6.35
CA ARG A 589 26.82 35.69 5.41
C ARG A 589 26.51 35.15 4.02
N LYS A 590 26.89 33.90 3.73
CA LYS A 590 26.77 33.32 2.40
C LYS A 590 25.38 32.72 2.18
N TRP A 591 24.72 33.16 1.12
CA TRP A 591 23.37 32.74 0.73
C TRP A 591 23.40 32.18 -0.69
N LEU A 592 22.79 31.01 -0.90
CA LEU A 592 22.75 30.34 -2.19
C LEU A 592 21.31 30.29 -2.69
N TYR A 593 21.09 30.83 -3.87
CA TYR A 593 19.83 30.77 -4.59
C TYR A 593 19.93 29.79 -5.75
N VAL A 594 19.01 28.84 -5.82
CA VAL A 594 19.01 27.83 -6.88
C VAL A 594 17.65 27.80 -7.57
N GLY A 595 17.61 28.25 -8.82
CA GLY A 595 16.42 28.18 -9.66
C GLY A 595 16.46 26.92 -10.54
N GLY A 596 15.47 26.05 -10.41
CA GLY A 596 15.23 24.94 -11.34
C GLY A 596 14.46 25.37 -12.58
N GLY A 597 13.96 24.39 -13.32
CA GLY A 597 13.07 24.64 -14.47
C GLY A 597 13.76 25.19 -15.71
N THR A 598 12.95 25.75 -16.60
CA THR A 598 13.32 26.36 -17.88
C THR A 598 13.25 27.89 -17.80
N GLU A 599 13.92 28.58 -18.71
CA GLU A 599 13.89 30.05 -18.78
C GLU A 599 12.45 30.62 -18.88
N PRO A 600 11.53 30.08 -19.70
CA PRO A 600 10.15 30.59 -19.76
C PRO A 600 9.33 30.43 -18.49
N GLU A 601 9.67 29.47 -17.61
CA GLU A 601 8.97 29.30 -16.32
C GLU A 601 9.35 30.40 -15.32
N GLY A 602 10.45 31.13 -15.54
CA GLY A 602 10.85 32.28 -14.74
C GLY A 602 11.17 31.97 -13.28
N LEU A 603 11.33 30.70 -12.89
CA LEU A 603 11.53 30.29 -11.49
C LEU A 603 12.79 30.89 -10.86
N CYS A 604 13.82 31.15 -11.68
CA CYS A 604 15.05 31.80 -11.20
C CYS A 604 14.94 33.34 -11.14
N ASP A 605 14.00 33.94 -11.87
CA ASP A 605 13.90 35.41 -11.96
C ASP A 605 13.48 36.04 -10.62
N PHE A 606 12.78 35.28 -9.76
CA PHE A 606 12.50 35.70 -8.39
C PHE A 606 13.77 36.14 -7.64
N TYR A 607 14.88 35.45 -7.84
CA TYR A 607 16.13 35.80 -7.16
C TYR A 607 16.74 37.09 -7.68
N LYS A 608 16.60 37.38 -8.99
CA LYS A 608 16.98 38.69 -9.54
C LYS A 608 16.17 39.80 -8.89
N TYR A 609 14.88 39.59 -8.63
CA TYR A 609 14.03 40.56 -7.94
C TYR A 609 14.53 40.88 -6.53
N VAL A 610 15.00 39.86 -5.79
CA VAL A 610 15.51 40.02 -4.42
C VAL A 610 16.91 40.64 -4.40
N THR A 611 17.77 40.35 -5.38
CA THR A 611 19.17 40.83 -5.39
C THR A 611 19.37 42.15 -6.10
N GLU A 612 18.56 42.46 -7.13
CA GLU A 612 18.77 43.62 -8.00
C GLU A 612 17.79 44.77 -7.72
N ASP A 613 16.70 44.51 -6.98
CA ASP A 613 15.61 45.45 -6.69
C ASP A 613 15.05 46.18 -7.93
N PRO A 614 14.55 45.45 -8.94
CA PRO A 614 14.13 46.05 -10.20
C PRO A 614 12.85 46.91 -10.08
N PHE A 615 12.13 46.80 -8.95
CA PHE A 615 10.95 47.62 -8.66
C PHE A 615 11.27 48.86 -7.81
N GLY A 616 12.53 49.07 -7.42
CA GLY A 616 12.97 50.24 -6.67
C GLY A 616 12.35 50.34 -5.27
N SER A 617 12.17 49.19 -4.59
CA SER A 617 11.70 49.14 -3.20
C SER A 617 12.67 49.79 -2.22
N GLY A 618 13.92 50.03 -2.62
CA GLY A 618 14.99 50.57 -1.78
C GLY A 618 15.64 49.52 -0.90
N PHE A 619 15.43 48.23 -1.20
CA PHE A 619 15.90 47.11 -0.40
C PHE A 619 16.66 46.11 -1.28
N LYS A 620 17.95 45.95 -1.02
CA LYS A 620 18.77 44.85 -1.57
C LYS A 620 19.39 44.08 -0.43
N VAL A 621 19.34 42.76 -0.53
CA VAL A 621 19.94 41.84 0.46
C VAL A 621 21.47 41.99 0.57
N SER A 622 22.12 42.52 -0.47
CA SER A 622 23.55 42.83 -0.52
C SER A 622 23.90 44.15 0.16
N ASP A 623 22.94 45.04 0.39
CA ASP A 623 23.20 46.38 0.89
C ASP A 623 23.28 46.39 2.42
N PRO A 624 23.98 47.37 3.03
CA PRO A 624 23.93 47.58 4.46
C PRO A 624 22.49 47.79 4.95
N PRO A 625 22.10 47.21 6.12
CA PRO A 625 22.95 46.51 7.08
C PRO A 625 23.09 45.00 6.86
N LEU A 626 22.44 44.41 5.85
CA LEU A 626 22.38 42.96 5.66
C LEU A 626 23.69 42.39 5.10
N CYS A 627 24.23 42.99 4.03
CA CYS A 627 25.50 42.61 3.41
C CYS A 627 25.66 41.09 3.19
N PHE A 628 24.64 40.43 2.66
CA PHE A 628 24.72 39.00 2.35
C PHE A 628 25.53 38.76 1.08
N ASP A 629 26.43 37.76 1.14
CA ASP A 629 27.19 37.27 0.00
C ASP A 629 26.31 36.27 -0.77
N THR A 630 25.64 36.73 -1.82
CA THR A 630 24.70 35.91 -2.57
C THR A 630 25.38 35.22 -3.76
N THR A 631 24.99 33.97 -4.02
CA THR A 631 25.34 33.24 -5.24
C THR A 631 24.05 32.70 -5.82
N THR A 632 23.81 32.94 -7.12
CA THR A 632 22.61 32.46 -7.82
C THR A 632 23.01 31.45 -8.89
N LEU A 633 22.33 30.31 -8.92
CA LEU A 633 22.50 29.27 -9.93
C LEU A 633 21.15 28.97 -10.59
N CYS A 634 20.99 29.39 -11.85
CA CYS A 634 19.79 29.13 -12.63
C CYS A 634 20.00 27.91 -13.54
N ARG A 635 19.10 26.92 -13.51
CA ARG A 635 19.25 25.64 -14.23
C ARG A 635 19.51 25.82 -15.73
N TYR A 636 18.84 26.77 -16.37
CA TYR A 636 18.95 27.03 -17.81
C TYR A 636 20.26 27.73 -18.22
N GLU A 637 20.97 28.36 -17.26
CA GLU A 637 22.31 28.94 -17.44
C GLU A 637 23.41 28.08 -16.80
N ALA A 638 23.04 27.12 -15.96
CA ALA A 638 23.96 26.35 -15.15
C ALA A 638 24.72 25.31 -15.99
N PRO A 639 26.01 25.07 -15.68
CA PRO A 639 26.79 24.07 -16.38
C PRO A 639 26.22 22.65 -16.13
N PRO A 640 26.56 21.67 -16.99
CA PRO A 640 26.08 20.29 -16.86
C PRO A 640 26.31 19.65 -15.47
N ASN A 641 27.28 20.15 -14.69
CA ASN A 641 27.63 19.70 -13.35
C ASN A 641 27.05 20.57 -12.22
N ALA A 642 25.93 21.26 -12.43
CA ALA A 642 25.26 22.10 -11.43
C ALA A 642 25.13 21.45 -10.04
N GLY A 643 24.78 20.15 -9.97
CA GLY A 643 24.69 19.41 -8.71
C GLY A 643 26.01 19.30 -7.94
N TYR A 644 27.16 19.22 -8.63
CA TYR A 644 28.48 19.27 -8.01
C TYR A 644 28.75 20.65 -7.39
N ILE A 645 28.39 21.72 -8.10
CA ILE A 645 28.56 23.10 -7.63
C ILE A 645 27.74 23.33 -6.35
N ILE A 646 26.47 22.91 -6.33
CA ILE A 646 25.60 23.03 -5.15
C ILE A 646 26.24 22.31 -3.95
N LYS A 647 26.69 21.06 -4.12
CA LYS A 647 27.38 20.31 -3.06
C LYS A 647 28.65 21.00 -2.58
N GLN A 648 29.42 21.58 -3.49
CA GLN A 648 30.63 22.31 -3.16
C GLN A 648 30.33 23.58 -2.36
N GLN A 649 29.30 24.34 -2.73
CA GLN A 649 28.88 25.54 -1.99
C GLN A 649 28.43 25.20 -0.56
N ILE A 650 27.63 24.13 -0.40
CA ILE A 650 27.23 23.65 0.93
C ILE A 650 28.45 23.21 1.75
N SER A 651 29.37 22.46 1.15
CA SER A 651 30.59 21.95 1.82
C SER A 651 31.55 23.07 2.24
N ASN A 652 31.60 24.16 1.47
CA ASN A 652 32.43 25.34 1.77
C ASN A 652 31.83 26.26 2.86
N GLY A 653 30.64 25.92 3.37
CA GLY A 653 29.94 26.68 4.39
C GLY A 653 28.98 27.72 3.79
N LEU A 654 27.72 27.59 4.18
CA LEU A 654 26.60 28.40 3.72
C LEU A 654 25.60 28.57 4.87
N GLN A 655 25.05 29.78 5.07
CA GLN A 655 24.01 30.01 6.08
C GLN A 655 22.64 29.51 5.62
N TRP A 656 22.30 29.86 4.39
CA TRP A 656 20.97 29.65 3.87
C TRP A 656 21.02 29.30 2.38
N MET A 657 20.25 28.29 2.02
CA MET A 657 19.98 27.92 0.64
C MET A 657 18.48 28.03 0.41
N ASN A 658 18.10 28.67 -0.68
CA ASN A 658 16.73 28.65 -1.17
C ASN A 658 16.71 27.98 -2.55
N PHE A 659 15.71 27.14 -2.77
CA PHE A 659 15.50 26.43 -4.03
C PHE A 659 14.06 26.61 -4.49
N ILE A 660 13.89 27.00 -5.75
CA ILE A 660 12.59 27.09 -6.42
C ILE A 660 12.73 26.33 -7.75
N GLY A 661 12.06 25.18 -7.89
CA GLY A 661 12.24 24.33 -9.06
C GLY A 661 11.67 22.92 -8.91
N HIS A 662 11.93 22.11 -9.93
CA HIS A 662 11.70 20.66 -9.99
C HIS A 662 13.02 19.89 -9.91
#